data_AF-A0A6J6XDC1-F1
#
_entry.id   AF-A0A6J6XDC1-F1
#
_cell.length_a   1.000
_cell.length_b   1.000
_cell.length_c   1.000
_cell.angle_alpha   90.00
_cell.angle_beta   90.00
_cell.angle_gamma   90.00
#
_symmetry.space_group_name_H-M   'P 1'
#
loop_
_entity.id
_entity.type
_entity.pdbx_description
1 polymer ?
#
loop_
_entity_poly.entity_id
_entity_poly.type
_entity_poly.pdbx_seq_one_letter_code
_entity_poly.pdbx_strand_id
1 'polypeptide(L)'
;MTDTLPDPPEIDPAVLAGTHFEKVRKGLDPVSVQATLGRAADALRIWELRDRQLRQKVTALEEQVVESQNLDESRMVSVLGEETAKIVTAAKEAATAIRTKAEEQAERLLRETEASSTAAAELLISESTEERNEANRLRLEATAEAERMSAESTAAADALSAAALQRHDELIEQAESVLELRTNEAELAADAIRVAALAEVAAANSEASVIRLDAEEAAAASKEQAREEGRAMVAEAKAIKERMFEDLAARRTTARRQIEASRGGRDRILELLRAAVTDVASTIEGLEDSDVEVQAAGLDAANQIEDDIDVVLAELQPSSEEPSPVEQPESNPEPALSLVEPLPAIETVETVETVDTAKAVESLVIVETVETIETVEILETLEVADSDDEFEVVESLEIVETIEVVETVEVVETVEIVETLELVEDPPSENEPLAEEAAENGATVHDLFARIRSQGLIEDQPEDQPEDQPEVQRDASMDERDRLLLPVEKQLSKALRRLASDEQNDALDYLRRIKTSRPDFAKVLDTPERVLTKFADALIDDFTQAVAAGSEFWATVSGVSADSLFSEDDQIEECLRSNLEQFLETHRAHLERNFRDGDEQGLENSERAERIRATYRDWRSGSLNELAGDLATAGFAQGERLAAGPGTQWCWAVDHGGLPCADGEDNALEGAIACGDPFPTGDITPPAHPGCRCILLPAHL
;
A
#
# COMPACT_ATOMS: atom_id res chain seq x y z
N MET A 1 -7.55 -94.91 112.14
CA MET A 1 -7.33 -94.67 113.59
C MET A 1 -7.56 -93.19 113.87
N THR A 2 -7.88 -92.79 115.10
CA THR A 2 -8.04 -91.36 115.44
C THR A 2 -6.68 -90.68 115.46
N ASP A 3 -6.48 -89.70 114.58
CA ASP A 3 -5.17 -89.06 114.34
C ASP A 3 -4.77 -87.99 115.38
N THR A 4 -5.63 -87.79 116.38
CA THR A 4 -5.41 -86.93 117.55
C THR A 4 -4.35 -87.53 118.47
N LEU A 5 -3.18 -86.91 118.51
CA LEU A 5 -2.13 -87.21 119.46
C LEU A 5 -2.63 -86.85 120.89
N PRO A 6 -2.64 -87.75 121.87
CA PRO A 6 -3.17 -87.47 123.20
C PRO A 6 -2.28 -86.48 123.93
N ASP A 7 -2.89 -85.51 124.61
CA ASP A 7 -2.19 -84.45 125.35
C ASP A 7 -1.23 -84.99 126.42
N PRO A 8 -0.11 -84.30 126.69
CA PRO A 8 0.83 -84.72 127.71
C PRO A 8 0.16 -84.64 129.09
N PRO A 9 0.13 -85.73 129.89
CA PRO A 9 -0.55 -85.72 131.17
C PRO A 9 0.20 -84.83 132.18
N GLU A 10 -0.53 -83.92 132.83
CA GLU A 10 -0.02 -82.96 133.82
C GLU A 10 0.34 -83.65 135.15
N ILE A 11 1.35 -84.51 135.14
CA ILE A 11 1.93 -85.12 136.34
C ILE A 11 3.43 -84.83 136.38
N ASP A 12 3.79 -83.83 137.19
CA ASP A 12 5.17 -83.54 137.55
C ASP A 12 5.74 -84.67 138.45
N PRO A 13 6.86 -85.33 138.05
CA PRO A 13 7.53 -86.32 138.87
C PRO A 13 7.95 -85.81 140.26
N ALA A 14 8.27 -84.52 140.40
CA ALA A 14 8.62 -83.92 141.68
C ALA A 14 7.40 -83.82 142.62
N VAL A 15 6.22 -83.49 142.08
CA VAL A 15 4.96 -83.49 142.84
C VAL A 15 4.58 -84.90 143.27
N LEU A 16 4.73 -85.92 142.41
CA LEU A 16 4.54 -87.32 142.81
C LEU A 16 5.48 -87.73 143.96
N ALA A 17 6.77 -87.44 143.83
CA ALA A 17 7.77 -87.78 144.85
C ALA A 17 7.54 -87.05 146.19
N GLY A 18 6.94 -85.86 146.15
CA GLY A 18 6.57 -85.08 147.34
C GLY A 18 5.26 -85.51 148.02
N THR A 19 4.49 -86.47 147.47
CA THR A 19 3.19 -86.83 148.07
C THR A 19 3.32 -87.42 149.47
N HIS A 20 2.42 -86.99 150.36
CA HIS A 20 2.31 -87.50 151.74
C HIS A 20 0.91 -88.06 151.96
N PHE A 21 0.83 -89.22 152.61
CA PHE A 21 -0.42 -89.94 152.84
C PHE A 21 -0.73 -90.00 154.34
N GLU A 22 -2.02 -89.87 154.71
CA GLU A 22 -2.44 -89.94 156.10
C GLU A 22 -2.19 -91.31 156.74
N LYS A 23 -1.99 -91.34 158.06
CA LYS A 23 -1.73 -92.56 158.82
C LYS A 23 -2.99 -93.07 159.51
N VAL A 24 -3.52 -94.18 159.00
CA VAL A 24 -4.66 -94.92 159.58
C VAL A 24 -4.15 -95.96 160.58
N ARG A 25 -5.03 -96.51 161.43
CA ARG A 25 -4.71 -97.46 162.52
C ARG A 25 -3.98 -98.77 162.11
N LYS A 26 -3.75 -98.99 160.81
CA LYS A 26 -2.95 -100.10 160.24
C LYS A 26 -2.04 -99.68 159.05
N GLY A 27 -1.55 -98.44 159.01
CA GLY A 27 -0.56 -98.01 158.00
C GLY A 27 -0.86 -96.66 157.38
N LEU A 28 -0.46 -96.45 156.12
CA LEU A 28 -0.93 -95.33 155.31
C LEU A 28 -2.36 -95.60 154.80
N ASP A 29 -3.12 -94.57 154.48
CA ASP A 29 -4.42 -94.72 153.82
C ASP A 29 -4.28 -95.42 152.45
N PRO A 30 -4.84 -96.62 152.25
CA PRO A 30 -4.74 -97.33 150.98
C PRO A 30 -5.48 -96.61 149.85
N VAL A 31 -6.52 -95.83 150.14
CA VAL A 31 -7.33 -95.15 149.10
C VAL A 31 -6.51 -94.04 148.42
N SER A 32 -5.91 -93.15 149.21
CA SER A 32 -5.06 -92.05 148.72
C SER A 32 -3.81 -92.55 148.00
N VAL A 33 -3.21 -93.64 148.49
CA VAL A 33 -2.06 -94.29 147.82
C VAL A 33 -2.49 -94.89 146.48
N GLN A 34 -3.57 -95.68 146.43
CA GLN A 34 -4.06 -96.29 145.18
C GLN A 34 -4.53 -95.23 144.16
N ALA A 35 -5.19 -94.15 144.59
CA ALA A 35 -5.60 -93.05 143.72
C ALA A 35 -4.41 -92.27 143.14
N THR A 36 -3.26 -92.26 143.83
CA THR A 36 -2.06 -91.55 143.38
C THR A 36 -1.20 -92.44 142.48
N LEU A 37 -1.02 -93.71 142.83
CA LEU A 37 -0.40 -94.71 141.95
C LEU A 37 -1.23 -94.98 140.68
N GLY A 38 -2.56 -94.94 140.78
CA GLY A 38 -3.47 -95.03 139.63
C GLY A 38 -3.23 -93.89 138.63
N ARG A 39 -3.31 -92.64 139.08
CA ARG A 39 -3.01 -91.46 138.25
C ARG A 39 -1.61 -91.53 137.62
N ALA A 40 -0.59 -91.95 138.38
CA ALA A 40 0.76 -92.14 137.85
C ALA A 40 0.83 -93.22 136.75
N ALA A 41 0.17 -94.37 136.96
CA ALA A 41 0.12 -95.45 135.98
C ALA A 41 -0.69 -95.09 134.72
N ASP A 42 -1.76 -94.32 134.87
CA ASP A 42 -2.58 -93.83 133.76
C ASP A 42 -1.79 -92.81 132.93
N ALA A 43 -1.08 -91.88 133.56
CA ALA A 43 -0.19 -90.94 132.89
C ALA A 43 0.96 -91.64 132.15
N LEU A 44 1.57 -92.67 132.74
CA LEU A 44 2.59 -93.48 132.05
C LEU A 44 2.04 -94.19 130.80
N ARG A 45 0.81 -94.71 130.85
CA ARG A 45 0.15 -95.30 129.67
C ARG A 45 -0.16 -94.26 128.59
N ILE A 46 -0.51 -93.03 128.95
CA ILE A 46 -0.70 -91.92 127.99
C ILE A 46 0.64 -91.55 127.33
N TRP A 47 1.72 -91.42 128.11
CA TRP A 47 3.07 -91.16 127.58
C TRP A 47 3.55 -92.25 126.62
N GLU A 48 3.37 -93.53 126.96
CA GLU A 48 3.77 -94.66 126.11
C GLU A 48 2.96 -94.71 124.80
N LEU A 49 1.66 -94.38 124.85
CA LEU A 49 0.82 -94.24 123.66
C LEU A 49 1.27 -93.08 122.77
N ARG A 50 1.62 -91.93 123.37
CA ARG A 50 2.09 -90.72 122.68
C ARG A 50 3.43 -90.95 121.97
N ASP A 51 4.41 -91.59 122.65
CA ASP A 51 5.71 -91.94 122.05
C ASP A 51 5.52 -92.88 120.84
N ARG A 52 4.67 -93.91 120.99
CA ARG A 52 4.38 -94.85 119.90
C ARG A 52 3.77 -94.16 118.66
N GLN A 53 2.83 -93.25 118.86
CA GLN A 53 2.22 -92.47 117.77
C GLN A 53 3.19 -91.46 117.14
N LEU A 54 4.04 -90.80 117.95
CA LEU A 54 5.06 -89.89 117.42
C LEU A 54 6.05 -90.61 116.51
N ARG A 55 6.55 -91.79 116.91
CA ARG A 55 7.45 -92.61 116.08
C ARG A 55 6.79 -93.02 114.76
N GLN A 56 5.51 -93.43 114.79
CA GLN A 56 4.76 -93.76 113.57
C GLN A 56 4.62 -92.55 112.63
N LYS A 57 4.38 -91.34 113.15
CA LYS A 57 4.33 -90.12 112.33
C LYS A 57 5.69 -89.72 111.77
N VAL A 58 6.79 -89.93 112.51
CA VAL A 58 8.15 -89.69 111.99
C VAL A 58 8.43 -90.60 110.80
N THR A 59 8.25 -91.92 110.93
CA THR A 59 8.53 -92.87 109.82
C THR A 59 7.67 -92.60 108.58
N ALA A 60 6.38 -92.28 108.75
CA ALA A 60 5.51 -91.95 107.62
C ALA A 60 5.94 -90.66 106.87
N LEU A 61 6.50 -89.68 107.59
CA LEU A 61 7.06 -88.46 106.99
C LEU A 61 8.42 -88.72 106.32
N GLU A 62 9.26 -89.58 106.90
CA GLU A 62 10.52 -90.04 106.29
C GLU A 62 10.27 -90.75 104.95
N GLU A 63 9.26 -91.63 104.88
CA GLU A 63 8.85 -92.30 103.63
C GLU A 63 8.36 -91.28 102.58
N GLN A 64 7.49 -90.32 102.94
CA GLN A 64 7.03 -89.29 102.01
C GLN A 64 8.16 -88.39 101.47
N VAL A 65 9.14 -88.05 102.31
CA VAL A 65 10.32 -87.27 101.88
C VAL A 65 11.14 -88.06 100.86
N VAL A 66 11.39 -89.35 101.11
CA VAL A 66 12.10 -90.21 100.15
C VAL A 66 11.32 -90.36 98.84
N GLU A 67 10.00 -90.55 98.88
CA GLU A 67 9.18 -90.65 97.67
C GLU A 67 9.22 -89.34 96.85
N SER A 68 9.17 -88.18 97.51
CA SER A 68 9.30 -86.87 96.85
C SER A 68 10.67 -86.64 96.18
N GLN A 69 11.74 -87.23 96.71
CA GLN A 69 13.10 -87.12 96.18
C GLN A 69 13.37 -88.06 94.99
N ASN A 70 12.45 -88.98 94.67
CA ASN A 70 12.54 -89.87 93.51
C ASN A 70 11.86 -89.31 92.25
N LEU A 71 11.55 -88.01 92.21
CA LEU A 71 11.17 -87.29 90.99
C LEU A 71 12.42 -87.06 90.11
N ASP A 72 12.71 -88.05 89.27
CA ASP A 72 13.80 -88.03 88.28
C ASP A 72 13.84 -86.72 87.46
N GLU A 73 14.99 -86.05 87.48
CA GLU A 73 15.28 -84.81 86.76
C GLU A 73 14.97 -84.94 85.26
N SER A 74 15.22 -86.11 84.68
CA SER A 74 14.91 -86.44 83.28
C SER A 74 13.41 -86.30 82.97
N ARG A 75 12.53 -86.68 83.91
CA ARG A 75 11.07 -86.52 83.75
C ARG A 75 10.64 -85.07 83.82
N MET A 76 11.22 -84.27 84.72
CA MET A 76 10.90 -82.84 84.81
C MET A 76 11.27 -82.08 83.54
N VAL A 77 12.46 -82.34 83.00
CA VAL A 77 12.90 -81.73 81.72
C VAL A 77 12.00 -82.16 80.56
N SER A 78 11.60 -83.43 80.49
CA SER A 78 10.70 -83.93 79.44
C SER A 78 9.32 -83.26 79.48
N VAL A 79 8.69 -83.14 80.66
CA VAL A 79 7.35 -82.54 80.79
C VAL A 79 7.38 -81.03 80.53
N LEU A 80 8.41 -80.32 81.02
CA LEU A 80 8.59 -78.90 80.71
C LEU A 80 8.89 -78.68 79.22
N GLY A 81 9.66 -79.56 78.58
CA GLY A 81 9.89 -79.53 77.14
C GLY A 81 8.61 -79.75 76.33
N GLU A 82 7.76 -80.68 76.74
CA GLU A 82 6.48 -80.96 76.07
C GLU A 82 5.49 -79.79 76.21
N GLU A 83 5.33 -79.23 77.41
CA GLU A 83 4.43 -78.09 77.62
C GLU A 83 4.93 -76.78 76.98
N THR A 84 6.24 -76.52 77.01
CA THR A 84 6.79 -75.36 76.27
C THR A 84 6.66 -75.53 74.76
N ALA A 85 6.81 -76.75 74.22
CA ALA A 85 6.53 -77.02 72.81
C ALA A 85 5.05 -76.83 72.45
N LYS A 86 4.11 -77.25 73.30
CA LYS A 86 2.67 -76.96 73.13
C LYS A 86 2.38 -75.45 73.12
N ILE A 87 2.91 -74.70 74.09
CA ILE A 87 2.74 -73.25 74.18
C ILE A 87 3.31 -72.54 72.94
N VAL A 88 4.51 -72.91 72.48
CA VAL A 88 5.12 -72.34 71.26
C VAL A 88 4.33 -72.71 70.00
N THR A 89 3.73 -73.89 69.94
CA THR A 89 2.89 -74.32 68.80
C THR A 89 1.58 -73.55 68.78
N ALA A 90 0.85 -73.47 69.89
CA ALA A 90 -0.37 -72.67 70.02
C ALA A 90 -0.13 -71.17 69.78
N ALA A 91 1.02 -70.63 70.20
CA ALA A 91 1.41 -69.26 69.92
C ALA A 91 1.69 -69.02 68.42
N LYS A 92 2.30 -69.99 67.72
CA LYS A 92 2.48 -69.93 66.26
C LYS A 92 1.14 -70.02 65.51
N GLU A 93 0.27 -70.95 65.91
CA GLU A 93 -1.07 -71.10 65.35
C GLU A 93 -1.89 -69.80 65.52
N ALA A 94 -1.90 -69.22 66.73
CA ALA A 94 -2.53 -67.94 67.00
C ALA A 94 -1.91 -66.80 66.17
N ALA A 95 -0.58 -66.73 66.04
CA ALA A 95 0.08 -65.73 65.20
C ALA A 95 -0.29 -65.90 63.71
N THR A 96 -0.38 -67.13 63.18
CA THR A 96 -0.86 -67.37 61.81
C THR A 96 -2.32 -67.00 61.62
N ALA A 97 -3.20 -67.30 62.59
CA ALA A 97 -4.61 -66.93 62.53
C ALA A 97 -4.82 -65.41 62.60
N ILE A 98 -4.03 -64.70 63.42
CA ILE A 98 -4.02 -63.22 63.47
C ILE A 98 -3.53 -62.66 62.13
N ARG A 99 -2.45 -63.21 61.55
CA ARG A 99 -1.93 -62.74 60.27
C ARG A 99 -2.93 -62.98 59.14
N THR A 100 -3.48 -64.18 58.99
CA THR A 100 -4.46 -64.47 57.92
C THR A 100 -5.75 -63.69 58.07
N LYS A 101 -6.22 -63.44 59.30
CA LYS A 101 -7.33 -62.51 59.51
C LYS A 101 -6.97 -61.07 59.12
N ALA A 102 -5.75 -60.61 59.39
CA ALA A 102 -5.29 -59.28 58.97
C ALA A 102 -5.11 -59.19 57.45
N GLU A 103 -4.64 -60.25 56.80
CA GLU A 103 -4.56 -60.40 55.34
C GLU A 103 -5.97 -60.33 54.72
N GLU A 104 -6.93 -61.13 55.20
CA GLU A 104 -8.35 -61.08 54.79
C GLU A 104 -9.00 -59.70 55.01
N GLN A 105 -8.72 -59.04 56.15
CA GLN A 105 -9.25 -57.71 56.45
C GLN A 105 -8.61 -56.63 55.55
N ALA A 106 -7.33 -56.74 55.23
CA ALA A 106 -6.65 -55.83 54.32
C ALA A 106 -7.17 -55.99 52.88
N GLU A 107 -7.28 -57.22 52.37
CA GLU A 107 -7.88 -57.45 51.04
C GLU A 107 -9.34 -56.98 50.97
N ARG A 108 -10.12 -57.15 52.04
CA ARG A 108 -11.50 -56.65 52.09
C ARG A 108 -11.53 -55.13 52.01
N LEU A 109 -10.72 -54.44 52.82
CA LEU A 109 -10.65 -52.98 52.79
C LEU A 109 -10.18 -52.47 51.42
N LEU A 110 -9.19 -53.11 50.80
CA LEU A 110 -8.74 -52.79 49.44
C LEU A 110 -9.90 -52.88 48.44
N ARG A 111 -10.63 -54.00 48.40
CA ARG A 111 -11.80 -54.17 47.51
C ARG A 111 -12.92 -53.17 47.79
N GLU A 112 -13.15 -52.82 49.06
CA GLU A 112 -14.14 -51.79 49.44
C GLU A 112 -13.68 -50.39 48.99
N THR A 113 -12.39 -50.06 49.07
CA THR A 113 -11.84 -48.79 48.55
C THR A 113 -11.78 -48.75 47.02
N GLU A 114 -11.43 -49.86 46.36
CA GLU A 114 -11.42 -49.99 44.90
C GLU A 114 -12.82 -49.76 44.35
N ALA A 115 -13.82 -50.50 44.85
CA ALA A 115 -15.21 -50.34 44.43
C ALA A 115 -15.78 -48.93 44.74
N SER A 116 -15.37 -48.31 45.84
CA SER A 116 -15.73 -46.92 46.15
C SER A 116 -15.05 -45.93 45.20
N SER A 117 -13.83 -46.21 44.73
CA SER A 117 -13.10 -45.35 43.80
C SER A 117 -13.62 -45.47 42.36
N THR A 118 -14.02 -46.67 41.91
CA THR A 118 -14.63 -46.85 40.59
C THR A 118 -16.01 -46.22 40.55
N ALA A 119 -16.83 -46.37 41.60
CA ALA A 119 -18.13 -45.71 41.68
C ALA A 119 -18.01 -44.17 41.70
N ALA A 120 -16.99 -43.62 42.38
CA ALA A 120 -16.71 -42.19 42.34
C ALA A 120 -16.25 -41.71 40.96
N ALA A 121 -15.40 -42.49 40.28
CA ALA A 121 -14.96 -42.19 38.91
C ALA A 121 -16.11 -42.27 37.89
N GLU A 122 -16.98 -43.27 37.98
CA GLU A 122 -18.17 -43.41 37.13
C GLU A 122 -19.13 -42.21 37.30
N LEU A 123 -19.33 -41.74 38.53
CA LEU A 123 -20.11 -40.53 38.81
C LEU A 123 -19.50 -39.27 38.19
N LEU A 124 -18.20 -39.02 38.41
CA LEU A 124 -17.49 -37.86 37.84
C LEU A 124 -17.47 -37.89 36.30
N ILE A 125 -17.36 -39.08 35.69
CA ILE A 125 -17.49 -39.23 34.24
C ILE A 125 -18.92 -38.87 33.79
N SER A 126 -19.97 -39.33 34.50
CA SER A 126 -21.35 -38.98 34.15
C SER A 126 -21.63 -37.48 34.25
N GLU A 127 -21.21 -36.84 35.35
CA GLU A 127 -21.33 -35.40 35.58
C GLU A 127 -20.62 -34.59 34.48
N SER A 128 -19.35 -34.94 34.17
CA SER A 128 -18.60 -34.32 33.08
C SER A 128 -19.22 -34.54 31.69
N THR A 129 -19.90 -35.67 31.44
CA THR A 129 -20.64 -35.85 30.18
C THR A 129 -21.93 -35.02 30.11
N GLU A 130 -22.61 -34.79 31.23
CA GLU A 130 -23.78 -33.90 31.28
C GLU A 130 -23.36 -32.43 31.04
N GLU A 131 -22.30 -31.97 31.72
CA GLU A 131 -21.69 -30.65 31.49
C GLU A 131 -21.25 -30.46 30.03
N ARG A 132 -20.57 -31.46 29.43
CA ARG A 132 -20.13 -31.41 28.03
C ARG A 132 -21.32 -31.34 27.06
N ASN A 133 -22.41 -32.05 27.35
CA ASN A 133 -23.62 -32.01 26.52
C ASN A 133 -24.34 -30.66 26.62
N GLU A 134 -24.40 -30.06 27.81
CA GLU A 134 -24.96 -28.72 28.00
C GLU A 134 -24.10 -27.63 27.34
N ALA A 135 -22.78 -27.72 27.44
CA ALA A 135 -21.86 -26.82 26.73
C ALA A 135 -22.01 -26.93 25.20
N ASN A 136 -22.22 -28.14 24.66
CA ASN A 136 -22.51 -28.33 23.24
C ASN A 136 -23.89 -27.75 22.84
N ARG A 137 -24.91 -27.86 23.69
CA ARG A 137 -26.23 -27.24 23.46
C ARG A 137 -26.12 -25.72 23.39
N LEU A 138 -25.44 -25.11 24.35
CA LEU A 138 -25.22 -23.66 24.40
C LEU A 138 -24.40 -23.16 23.20
N ARG A 139 -23.40 -23.94 22.74
CA ARG A 139 -22.66 -23.64 21.51
C ARG A 139 -23.54 -23.67 20.26
N LEU A 140 -24.39 -24.69 20.10
CA LEU A 140 -25.32 -24.79 18.97
C LEU A 140 -26.39 -23.67 18.97
N GLU A 141 -26.82 -23.22 20.15
CA GLU A 141 -27.72 -22.07 20.27
C GLU A 141 -27.00 -20.76 19.93
N ALA A 142 -25.74 -20.59 20.35
CA ALA A 142 -24.93 -19.43 20.00
C ALA A 142 -24.58 -19.37 18.50
N THR A 143 -24.24 -20.49 17.85
CA THR A 143 -24.00 -20.50 16.39
C THR A 143 -25.28 -20.19 15.61
N ALA A 144 -26.44 -20.74 16.01
CA ALA A 144 -27.72 -20.42 15.37
C ALA A 144 -28.17 -18.96 15.59
N GLU A 145 -27.73 -18.31 16.68
CA GLU A 145 -27.94 -16.87 16.88
C GLU A 145 -26.95 -16.03 16.05
N ALA A 146 -25.68 -16.46 15.92
CA ALA A 146 -24.70 -15.82 15.04
C ALA A 146 -25.08 -15.91 13.55
N GLU A 147 -25.44 -17.11 13.05
CA GLU A 147 -25.98 -17.33 11.70
C GLU A 147 -27.15 -16.39 11.40
N ARG A 148 -28.05 -16.19 12.38
CA ARG A 148 -29.18 -15.26 12.26
C ARG A 148 -28.75 -13.80 12.24
N MET A 149 -27.82 -13.38 13.10
CA MET A 149 -27.32 -12.00 13.10
C MET A 149 -26.56 -11.68 11.80
N SER A 150 -25.78 -12.63 11.29
CA SER A 150 -25.11 -12.53 10.00
C SER A 150 -26.12 -12.39 8.86
N ALA A 151 -27.13 -13.26 8.78
CA ALA A 151 -28.20 -13.18 7.78
C ALA A 151 -29.08 -11.91 7.89
N GLU A 152 -29.30 -11.38 9.10
CA GLU A 152 -29.99 -10.10 9.32
C GLU A 152 -29.09 -8.90 8.94
N SER A 153 -27.76 -9.05 9.02
CA SER A 153 -26.77 -8.04 8.61
C SER A 153 -26.56 -7.99 7.09
N THR A 154 -26.41 -9.14 6.42
CA THR A 154 -26.27 -9.19 4.95
C THR A 154 -27.52 -8.65 4.26
N ALA A 155 -28.72 -9.05 4.70
CA ALA A 155 -29.97 -8.50 4.19
C ALA A 155 -30.12 -6.98 4.42
N ALA A 156 -29.47 -6.42 5.44
CA ALA A 156 -29.41 -4.97 5.67
C ALA A 156 -28.38 -4.28 4.75
N ALA A 157 -27.25 -4.93 4.46
CA ALA A 157 -26.25 -4.46 3.50
C ALA A 157 -26.80 -4.45 2.06
N ASP A 158 -27.48 -5.53 1.64
CA ASP A 158 -28.17 -5.63 0.35
C ASP A 158 -29.20 -4.51 0.16
N ALA A 159 -30.01 -4.26 1.20
CA ALA A 159 -31.01 -3.19 1.20
C ALA A 159 -30.37 -1.78 1.15
N LEU A 160 -29.21 -1.59 1.77
CA LEU A 160 -28.45 -0.35 1.69
C LEU A 160 -27.83 -0.15 0.30
N SER A 161 -27.27 -1.21 -0.29
CA SER A 161 -26.70 -1.22 -1.64
C SER A 161 -27.76 -0.91 -2.70
N ALA A 162 -28.91 -1.59 -2.66
CA ALA A 162 -30.04 -1.31 -3.56
C ALA A 162 -30.56 0.14 -3.43
N ALA A 163 -30.59 0.70 -2.22
CA ALA A 163 -30.97 2.09 -2.00
C ALA A 163 -29.90 3.09 -2.49
N ALA A 164 -28.62 2.72 -2.42
CA ALA A 164 -27.52 3.52 -2.97
C ALA A 164 -27.54 3.54 -4.50
N LEU A 165 -27.76 2.39 -5.15
CA LEU A 165 -27.92 2.27 -6.61
C LEU A 165 -29.13 3.06 -7.11
N GLN A 166 -30.32 2.93 -6.49
CA GLN A 166 -31.48 3.76 -6.85
C GLN A 166 -31.15 5.25 -6.75
N ARG A 167 -30.41 5.66 -5.71
CA ARG A 167 -30.03 7.06 -5.49
C ARG A 167 -28.97 7.57 -6.47
N HIS A 168 -28.08 6.69 -6.94
CA HIS A 168 -27.14 6.97 -8.02
C HIS A 168 -27.89 7.23 -9.33
N ASP A 169 -28.84 6.37 -9.67
CA ASP A 169 -29.62 6.48 -10.92
C ASP A 169 -30.54 7.72 -10.89
N GLU A 170 -31.16 8.03 -9.75
CA GLU A 170 -31.87 9.31 -9.50
C GLU A 170 -30.97 10.53 -9.74
N LEU A 171 -29.66 10.45 -9.44
CA LEU A 171 -28.71 11.54 -9.65
C LEU A 171 -28.22 11.62 -11.11
N ILE A 172 -28.13 10.49 -11.83
CA ILE A 172 -27.87 10.49 -13.27
C ILE A 172 -29.02 11.14 -14.03
N GLU A 173 -30.28 10.75 -13.79
CA GLU A 173 -31.45 11.37 -14.45
C GLU A 173 -31.50 12.89 -14.21
N GLN A 174 -31.15 13.33 -12.99
CA GLN A 174 -31.03 14.75 -12.65
C GLN A 174 -29.86 15.44 -13.38
N ALA A 175 -28.71 14.78 -13.52
CA ALA A 175 -27.56 15.31 -14.23
C ALA A 175 -27.83 15.42 -15.74
N GLU A 176 -28.41 14.39 -16.36
CA GLU A 176 -28.83 14.38 -17.77
C GLU A 176 -29.85 15.49 -18.06
N SER A 177 -30.88 15.65 -17.21
CA SER A 177 -31.87 16.72 -17.37
C SER A 177 -31.26 18.12 -17.24
N VAL A 178 -30.27 18.32 -16.35
CA VAL A 178 -29.52 19.58 -16.25
C VAL A 178 -28.62 19.80 -17.46
N LEU A 179 -27.98 18.75 -18.00
CA LEU A 179 -27.18 18.83 -19.21
C LEU A 179 -28.03 19.19 -20.43
N GLU A 180 -29.17 18.52 -20.64
CA GLU A 180 -30.12 18.84 -21.72
C GLU A 180 -30.61 20.30 -21.63
N LEU A 181 -30.93 20.78 -20.43
CA LEU A 181 -31.35 22.17 -20.24
C LEU A 181 -30.20 23.15 -20.61
N ARG A 182 -28.95 22.84 -20.25
CA ARG A 182 -27.79 23.70 -20.52
C ARG A 182 -27.34 23.66 -21.98
N THR A 183 -27.44 22.53 -22.67
CA THR A 183 -27.18 22.46 -24.12
C THR A 183 -28.23 23.26 -24.89
N ASN A 184 -29.52 23.12 -24.56
CA ASN A 184 -30.58 23.93 -25.16
C ASN A 184 -30.38 25.44 -24.92
N GLU A 185 -30.02 25.87 -23.71
CA GLU A 185 -29.68 27.28 -23.44
C GLU A 185 -28.47 27.76 -24.26
N ALA A 186 -27.43 26.93 -24.40
CA ALA A 186 -26.23 27.26 -25.16
C ALA A 186 -26.48 27.34 -26.67
N GLU A 187 -27.30 26.45 -27.23
CA GLU A 187 -27.72 26.49 -28.64
C GLU A 187 -28.53 27.76 -28.95
N LEU A 188 -29.49 28.12 -28.09
CA LEU A 188 -30.27 29.35 -28.23
C LEU A 188 -29.39 30.61 -28.13
N ALA A 189 -28.37 30.61 -27.27
CA ALA A 189 -27.39 31.69 -27.20
C ALA A 189 -26.50 31.75 -28.45
N ALA A 190 -26.05 30.61 -28.97
CA ALA A 190 -25.28 30.53 -30.21
C ALA A 190 -26.09 31.01 -31.41
N ASP A 191 -27.38 30.67 -31.51
CA ASP A 191 -28.27 31.17 -32.56
C ASP A 191 -28.51 32.69 -32.46
N ALA A 192 -28.69 33.24 -31.25
CA ALA A 192 -28.78 34.68 -31.07
C ALA A 192 -27.51 35.40 -31.55
N ILE A 193 -26.32 34.84 -31.29
CA ILE A 193 -25.03 35.36 -31.77
C ILE A 193 -24.92 35.24 -33.30
N ARG A 194 -25.30 34.08 -33.88
CA ARG A 194 -25.31 33.87 -35.34
C ARG A 194 -26.21 34.90 -36.05
N VAL A 195 -27.42 35.13 -35.54
CA VAL A 195 -28.37 36.11 -36.10
C VAL A 195 -27.84 37.54 -35.99
N ALA A 196 -27.23 37.91 -34.86
CA ALA A 196 -26.62 39.22 -34.68
C ALA A 196 -25.45 39.46 -35.66
N ALA A 197 -24.52 38.50 -35.77
CA ALA A 197 -23.39 38.59 -36.67
C ALA A 197 -23.81 38.69 -38.15
N LEU A 198 -24.84 37.94 -38.56
CA LEU A 198 -25.40 38.05 -39.91
C LEU A 198 -26.04 39.42 -40.18
N ALA A 199 -26.68 40.04 -39.17
CA ALA A 199 -27.22 41.39 -39.29
C ALA A 199 -26.13 42.45 -39.40
N GLU A 200 -25.03 42.34 -38.65
CA GLU A 200 -23.87 43.23 -38.77
C GLU A 200 -23.18 43.09 -40.15
N VAL A 201 -22.99 41.86 -40.64
CA VAL A 201 -22.45 41.60 -41.98
C VAL A 201 -23.36 42.15 -43.07
N ALA A 202 -24.70 42.06 -42.91
CA ALA A 202 -25.65 42.67 -43.84
C ALA A 202 -25.56 44.22 -43.83
N ALA A 203 -25.43 44.82 -42.65
CA ALA A 203 -25.27 46.27 -42.50
C ALA A 203 -23.97 46.77 -43.16
N ALA A 204 -22.83 46.13 -42.85
CA ALA A 204 -21.52 46.45 -43.43
C ALA A 204 -21.50 46.28 -44.96
N ASN A 205 -22.16 45.25 -45.51
CA ASN A 205 -22.30 45.08 -46.95
C ASN A 205 -23.15 46.19 -47.59
N SER A 206 -24.16 46.70 -46.90
CA SER A 206 -24.99 47.81 -47.37
C SER A 206 -24.22 49.14 -47.38
N GLU A 207 -23.46 49.44 -46.32
CA GLU A 207 -22.60 50.62 -46.23
C GLU A 207 -21.48 50.58 -47.27
N ALA A 208 -20.79 49.44 -47.41
CA ALA A 208 -19.81 49.24 -48.47
C ALA A 208 -20.41 49.39 -49.88
N SER A 209 -21.72 49.17 -50.07
CA SER A 209 -22.39 49.40 -51.34
C SER A 209 -22.70 50.87 -51.61
N VAL A 210 -23.00 51.67 -50.57
CA VAL A 210 -23.10 53.13 -50.69
C VAL A 210 -21.73 53.72 -51.04
N ILE A 211 -20.68 53.33 -50.31
CA ILE A 211 -19.30 53.81 -50.55
C ILE A 211 -18.82 53.49 -51.98
N ARG A 212 -19.16 52.31 -52.52
CA ARG A 212 -18.87 51.98 -53.94
C ARG A 212 -19.61 52.88 -54.91
N LEU A 213 -20.90 53.14 -54.69
CA LEU A 213 -21.72 53.98 -55.58
C LEU A 213 -21.25 55.44 -55.55
N ASP A 214 -20.98 55.99 -54.36
CA ASP A 214 -20.42 57.35 -54.20
C ASP A 214 -19.06 57.48 -54.92
N ALA A 215 -18.21 56.45 -54.84
CA ALA A 215 -16.92 56.41 -55.53
C ALA A 215 -17.07 56.29 -57.06
N GLU A 216 -18.06 55.54 -57.55
CA GLU A 216 -18.39 55.47 -58.98
C GLU A 216 -18.93 56.80 -59.52
N GLU A 217 -19.81 57.48 -58.79
CA GLU A 217 -20.29 58.82 -59.15
C GLU A 217 -19.16 59.85 -59.15
N ALA A 218 -18.30 59.87 -58.12
CA ALA A 218 -17.13 60.75 -58.06
C ALA A 218 -16.14 60.48 -59.22
N ALA A 219 -15.91 59.21 -59.56
CA ALA A 219 -15.09 58.82 -60.70
C ALA A 219 -15.73 59.20 -62.05
N ALA A 220 -17.06 59.15 -62.17
CA ALA A 220 -17.77 59.62 -63.35
C ALA A 220 -17.71 61.14 -63.52
N ALA A 221 -17.89 61.90 -62.43
CA ALA A 221 -17.75 63.35 -62.41
C ALA A 221 -16.33 63.79 -62.81
N SER A 222 -15.29 63.16 -62.25
CA SER A 222 -13.89 63.41 -62.62
C SER A 222 -13.60 63.12 -64.10
N LYS A 223 -14.17 62.02 -64.65
CA LYS A 223 -14.05 61.68 -66.08
C LYS A 223 -14.71 62.72 -67.00
N GLU A 224 -15.86 63.29 -66.61
CA GLU A 224 -16.50 64.34 -67.42
C GLU A 224 -15.80 65.70 -67.27
N GLN A 225 -15.32 66.07 -66.09
CA GLN A 225 -14.45 67.25 -65.92
C GLN A 225 -13.22 67.18 -66.83
N ALA A 226 -12.50 66.04 -66.84
CA ALA A 226 -11.34 65.84 -67.71
C ALA A 226 -11.71 65.90 -69.22
N ARG A 227 -12.94 65.50 -69.60
CA ARG A 227 -13.45 65.68 -70.96
C ARG A 227 -13.77 67.15 -71.27
N GLU A 228 -14.30 67.91 -70.32
CA GLU A 228 -14.56 69.35 -70.48
C GLU A 228 -13.26 70.16 -70.60
N GLU A 229 -12.27 69.88 -69.76
CA GLU A 229 -10.91 70.43 -69.87
C GLU A 229 -10.28 70.06 -71.23
N GLY A 230 -10.43 68.80 -71.67
CA GLY A 230 -10.02 68.36 -73.01
C GLY A 230 -10.71 69.12 -74.15
N ARG A 231 -12.04 69.34 -74.06
CA ARG A 231 -12.81 70.16 -75.02
C ARG A 231 -12.32 71.62 -75.03
N ALA A 232 -12.04 72.19 -73.86
CA ALA A 232 -11.53 73.55 -73.70
C ALA A 232 -10.14 73.73 -74.33
N MET A 233 -9.19 72.83 -74.05
CA MET A 233 -7.85 72.84 -74.67
C MET A 233 -7.92 72.71 -76.20
N VAL A 234 -8.82 71.86 -76.73
CA VAL A 234 -9.04 71.74 -78.18
C VAL A 234 -9.68 72.99 -78.78
N ALA A 235 -10.55 73.69 -78.04
CA ALA A 235 -11.11 74.98 -78.46
C ALA A 235 -10.05 76.10 -78.48
N GLU A 236 -9.20 76.18 -77.47
CA GLU A 236 -8.10 77.14 -77.44
C GLU A 236 -7.08 76.86 -78.56
N ALA A 237 -6.69 75.61 -78.77
CA ALA A 237 -5.81 75.22 -79.87
C ALA A 237 -6.39 75.60 -81.26
N LYS A 238 -7.71 75.49 -81.44
CA LYS A 238 -8.40 76.01 -82.64
C LYS A 238 -8.33 77.53 -82.73
N ALA A 239 -8.58 78.25 -81.64
CA ALA A 239 -8.50 79.73 -81.62
C ALA A 239 -7.07 80.27 -81.79
N ILE A 240 -6.03 79.51 -81.41
CA ILE A 240 -4.62 79.82 -81.73
C ILE A 240 -4.37 79.59 -83.22
N LYS A 241 -4.75 78.42 -83.75
CA LYS A 241 -4.64 78.06 -85.18
C LYS A 241 -5.34 79.10 -86.07
N GLU A 242 -6.52 79.56 -85.70
CA GLU A 242 -7.30 80.57 -86.43
C GLU A 242 -6.57 81.91 -86.49
N ARG A 243 -6.08 82.42 -85.34
CA ARG A 243 -5.21 83.62 -85.27
C ARG A 243 -3.95 83.48 -86.14
N MET A 244 -3.33 82.30 -86.22
CA MET A 244 -2.19 82.05 -87.10
C MET A 244 -2.57 82.11 -88.59
N PHE A 245 -3.77 81.66 -88.97
CA PHE A 245 -4.27 81.79 -90.34
C PHE A 245 -4.64 83.24 -90.69
N GLU A 246 -5.18 84.02 -89.75
CA GLU A 246 -5.42 85.45 -89.94
C GLU A 246 -4.12 86.24 -90.16
N ASP A 247 -3.08 86.00 -89.36
CA ASP A 247 -1.76 86.61 -89.56
C ASP A 247 -1.12 86.18 -90.90
N LEU A 248 -1.19 84.89 -91.27
CA LEU A 248 -0.74 84.44 -92.59
C LEU A 248 -1.52 85.11 -93.74
N ALA A 249 -2.83 85.35 -93.59
CA ALA A 249 -3.64 86.07 -94.57
C ALA A 249 -3.28 87.57 -94.63
N ALA A 250 -3.00 88.21 -93.48
CA ALA A 250 -2.53 89.58 -93.41
C ALA A 250 -1.16 89.74 -94.09
N ARG A 251 -0.19 88.87 -93.76
CA ARG A 251 1.15 88.82 -94.41
C ARG A 251 1.05 88.62 -95.92
N ARG A 252 0.20 87.69 -96.39
CA ARG A 252 -0.08 87.46 -97.82
C ARG A 252 -0.64 88.71 -98.51
N THR A 253 -1.48 89.48 -97.81
CA THR A 253 -2.10 90.70 -98.35
C THR A 253 -1.09 91.86 -98.40
N THR A 254 -0.23 91.99 -97.40
CA THR A 254 0.90 92.94 -97.40
C THR A 254 1.90 92.64 -98.52
N ALA A 255 2.26 91.36 -98.73
CA ALA A 255 3.12 90.94 -99.83
C ALA A 255 2.51 91.24 -101.21
N ARG A 256 1.19 91.06 -101.38
CA ARG A 256 0.47 91.46 -102.60
C ARG A 256 0.57 92.97 -102.86
N ARG A 257 0.37 93.82 -101.84
CA ARG A 257 0.56 95.28 -101.95
C ARG A 257 1.98 95.66 -102.38
N GLN A 258 3.00 94.96 -101.89
CA GLN A 258 4.39 95.19 -102.33
C GLN A 258 4.59 94.82 -103.81
N ILE A 259 4.03 93.70 -104.27
CA ILE A 259 4.07 93.31 -105.69
C ILE A 259 3.33 94.31 -106.59
N GLU A 260 2.20 94.86 -106.13
CA GLU A 260 1.44 95.89 -106.85
C GLU A 260 2.19 97.22 -106.90
N ALA A 261 2.85 97.63 -105.81
CA ALA A 261 3.75 98.79 -105.80
C ALA A 261 4.94 98.61 -106.77
N SER A 262 5.56 97.42 -106.81
CA SER A 262 6.62 97.10 -107.77
C SER A 262 6.15 97.13 -109.23
N ARG A 263 4.90 96.72 -109.50
CA ARG A 263 4.29 96.85 -110.83
C ARG A 263 4.04 98.33 -111.18
N GLY A 264 3.49 99.12 -110.27
CA GLY A 264 3.35 100.57 -110.46
C GLY A 264 4.68 101.27 -110.75
N GLY A 265 5.76 100.89 -110.06
CA GLY A 265 7.12 101.37 -110.34
C GLY A 265 7.62 101.00 -111.73
N ARG A 266 7.45 99.74 -112.15
CA ARG A 266 7.79 99.28 -113.51
C ARG A 266 6.99 99.99 -114.59
N ASP A 267 5.70 100.20 -114.35
CA ASP A 267 4.81 100.80 -115.35
C ASP A 267 5.07 102.33 -115.47
N ARG A 268 5.48 102.99 -114.38
CA ARG A 268 6.04 104.36 -114.39
C ARG A 268 7.35 104.44 -115.20
N ILE A 269 8.21 103.42 -115.14
CA ILE A 269 9.45 103.33 -115.95
C ILE A 269 9.10 103.14 -117.44
N LEU A 270 8.11 102.32 -117.77
CA LEU A 270 7.62 102.16 -119.15
C LEU A 270 7.01 103.45 -119.72
N GLU A 271 6.35 104.26 -118.89
CA GLU A 271 5.80 105.56 -119.29
C GLU A 271 6.90 106.61 -119.52
N LEU A 272 7.93 106.65 -118.67
CA LEU A 272 9.13 107.48 -118.89
C LEU A 272 9.91 107.06 -120.14
N LEU A 273 10.04 105.76 -120.41
CA LEU A 273 10.65 105.25 -121.65
C LEU A 273 9.85 105.65 -122.89
N ARG A 274 8.51 105.65 -122.84
CA ARG A 274 7.67 106.14 -123.95
C ARG A 274 7.82 107.64 -124.18
N ALA A 275 7.92 108.44 -123.12
CA ALA A 275 8.24 109.87 -123.23
C ALA A 275 9.59 110.07 -123.92
N ALA A 276 10.65 109.38 -123.48
CA ALA A 276 11.98 109.46 -124.10
C ALA A 276 11.98 109.02 -125.58
N VAL A 277 11.26 107.95 -125.95
CA VAL A 277 11.13 107.52 -127.36
C VAL A 277 10.39 108.57 -128.21
N THR A 278 9.44 109.32 -127.63
CA THR A 278 8.74 110.40 -128.34
C THR A 278 9.63 111.63 -128.53
N ASP A 279 10.49 111.94 -127.55
CA ASP A 279 11.47 113.05 -127.59
C ASP A 279 12.64 112.75 -128.56
N VAL A 280 13.02 111.48 -128.69
CA VAL A 280 13.94 111.01 -129.75
C VAL A 280 13.28 111.08 -131.14
N ALA A 281 11.98 110.81 -131.26
CA ALA A 281 11.28 110.92 -132.54
C ALA A 281 11.17 112.38 -133.04
N SER A 282 10.88 113.33 -132.14
CA SER A 282 10.76 114.76 -132.49
C SER A 282 12.10 115.42 -132.81
N THR A 283 13.22 114.91 -132.29
CA THR A 283 14.56 115.40 -132.60
C THR A 283 15.14 114.84 -133.91
N ILE A 284 14.60 113.72 -134.42
CA ILE A 284 15.00 113.12 -135.71
C ILE A 284 14.39 113.86 -136.91
N GLU A 285 13.21 114.48 -136.77
CA GLU A 285 12.51 115.20 -137.85
C GLU A 285 12.98 116.68 -138.00
N GLY A 286 13.93 117.13 -137.16
CA GLY A 286 14.34 118.54 -137.07
C GLY A 286 15.74 118.90 -137.61
N LEU A 287 16.51 117.93 -138.11
CA LEU A 287 17.88 118.12 -138.60
C LEU A 287 18.11 117.32 -139.90
N GLU A 288 17.70 117.92 -141.02
CA GLU A 288 18.09 117.49 -142.37
C GLU A 288 19.52 117.95 -142.72
N ASP A 289 20.17 117.15 -143.58
CA ASP A 289 21.35 117.47 -144.39
C ASP A 289 22.69 117.83 -143.72
N SER A 290 23.75 117.41 -144.41
CA SER A 290 25.17 117.42 -144.02
C SER A 290 25.53 116.66 -142.73
N ASP A 291 26.63 115.92 -142.61
CA ASP A 291 27.49 115.13 -143.50
C ASP A 291 28.68 114.72 -142.60
N VAL A 292 29.27 113.55 -142.84
CA VAL A 292 30.71 113.29 -142.63
C VAL A 292 31.33 113.51 -141.22
N GLU A 293 31.58 112.37 -140.58
CA GLU A 293 32.82 112.00 -139.86
C GLU A 293 33.48 112.94 -138.83
N VAL A 294 33.57 112.46 -137.58
CA VAL A 294 34.79 112.36 -136.73
C VAL A 294 34.33 111.66 -135.42
N GLN A 295 34.72 110.42 -135.12
CA GLN A 295 35.95 110.01 -134.40
C GLN A 295 36.23 110.83 -133.11
N ALA A 296 36.81 110.32 -132.02
CA ALA A 296 36.98 108.97 -131.46
C ALA A 296 37.63 109.19 -130.07
N ALA A 297 37.45 108.26 -129.11
CA ALA A 297 38.01 108.33 -127.75
C ALA A 297 37.49 109.53 -126.89
N GLY A 298 37.61 109.54 -125.57
CA GLY A 298 38.23 108.57 -124.66
C GLY A 298 37.40 107.30 -124.40
N LEU A 299 37.99 106.16 -124.72
CA LEU A 299 37.88 104.97 -123.88
C LEU A 299 39.04 105.00 -122.85
N ASP A 300 39.06 104.04 -121.93
CA ASP A 300 40.12 103.74 -120.96
C ASP A 300 40.40 104.84 -119.89
N ALA A 301 40.77 104.52 -118.64
CA ALA A 301 41.16 103.22 -118.07
C ALA A 301 40.27 102.89 -116.84
N ALA A 302 39.90 101.64 -116.50
CA ALA A 302 40.59 100.34 -116.60
C ALA A 302 41.77 100.19 -115.63
N ASN A 303 41.87 98.99 -115.04
CA ASN A 303 43.03 98.43 -114.33
C ASN A 303 43.40 99.08 -112.97
N GLN A 304 43.83 98.32 -111.93
CA GLN A 304 43.79 96.87 -111.68
C GLN A 304 44.24 96.61 -110.22
N ILE A 305 44.08 95.35 -109.77
CA ILE A 305 44.88 94.66 -108.72
C ILE A 305 44.67 95.19 -107.26
N GLU A 306 44.23 94.41 -106.26
CA GLU A 306 44.59 93.03 -105.79
C GLU A 306 45.73 93.08 -104.73
N ASP A 307 46.01 91.96 -104.06
CA ASP A 307 46.71 91.80 -102.76
C ASP A 307 45.89 92.32 -101.54
N ASP A 308 45.35 91.55 -100.59
CA ASP A 308 45.55 90.22 -99.95
C ASP A 308 46.28 90.19 -98.60
N ILE A 309 45.74 89.33 -97.71
CA ILE A 309 46.41 88.35 -96.84
C ILE A 309 45.28 87.39 -96.38
N ASP A 310 45.24 86.08 -96.70
CA ASP A 310 46.17 84.95 -96.45
C ASP A 310 46.18 84.41 -95.00
N VAL A 311 46.28 83.09 -94.72
CA VAL A 311 46.04 81.88 -95.55
C VAL A 311 45.87 80.64 -94.63
N VAL A 312 45.53 79.49 -95.23
CA VAL A 312 46.02 78.08 -95.05
C VAL A 312 44.85 77.14 -95.44
N LEU A 313 44.81 76.51 -96.63
CA LEU A 313 45.55 75.30 -97.11
C LEU A 313 45.26 74.03 -96.25
N ALA A 314 45.15 72.79 -96.75
CA ALA A 314 45.00 72.20 -98.09
C ALA A 314 44.44 70.75 -97.90
N GLU A 315 44.13 69.89 -98.88
CA GLU A 315 44.25 69.95 -100.35
C GLU A 315 43.09 69.19 -101.06
N LEU A 316 43.37 68.23 -101.95
CA LEU A 316 42.41 67.53 -102.85
C LEU A 316 42.77 66.04 -103.05
N GLN A 317 41.76 65.14 -102.99
CA GLN A 317 41.49 63.93 -103.85
C GLN A 317 42.63 62.93 -104.24
N PRO A 318 42.38 61.76 -104.89
CA PRO A 318 41.11 61.13 -105.34
C PRO A 318 40.91 59.63 -104.90
N SER A 319 39.81 59.00 -105.37
CA SER A 319 39.59 57.53 -105.55
C SER A 319 39.63 56.59 -104.32
N SER A 320 38.98 55.41 -104.30
CA SER A 320 37.82 54.89 -105.08
C SER A 320 37.19 53.65 -104.38
N GLU A 321 35.99 53.30 -104.81
CA GLU A 321 35.36 51.95 -104.79
C GLU A 321 34.89 51.28 -103.48
N GLU A 322 33.87 50.43 -103.69
CA GLU A 322 33.12 49.55 -102.78
C GLU A 322 33.80 48.13 -102.76
N PRO A 323 33.21 46.97 -102.35
CA PRO A 323 31.85 46.66 -101.89
C PRO A 323 31.71 45.59 -100.76
N SER A 324 30.46 45.14 -100.57
CA SER A 324 29.96 43.85 -100.01
C SER A 324 30.80 42.60 -100.41
N PRO A 325 30.68 41.38 -99.79
CA PRO A 325 29.50 40.87 -99.06
C PRO A 325 29.67 39.80 -97.92
N VAL A 326 28.50 39.34 -97.39
CA VAL A 326 28.12 37.93 -97.07
C VAL A 326 28.45 37.23 -95.73
N GLU A 327 27.48 36.37 -95.36
CA GLU A 327 27.47 35.17 -94.49
C GLU A 327 27.16 35.20 -92.96
N GLN A 328 26.62 34.05 -92.56
CA GLN A 328 25.95 33.61 -91.32
C GLN A 328 26.89 32.62 -90.56
N PRO A 329 26.55 31.95 -89.42
CA PRO A 329 25.22 31.54 -88.95
C PRO A 329 24.95 31.52 -87.40
N GLU A 330 23.77 30.98 -87.05
CA GLU A 330 23.36 30.33 -85.76
C GLU A 330 23.37 31.16 -84.45
N SER A 331 22.38 31.07 -83.55
CA SER A 331 21.00 30.49 -83.54
C SER A 331 20.21 31.19 -82.41
N ASN A 332 19.01 31.76 -82.58
CA ASN A 332 17.68 31.14 -82.77
C ASN A 332 17.31 30.07 -81.70
N PRO A 333 16.08 30.02 -81.13
CA PRO A 333 14.89 30.90 -81.26
C PRO A 333 14.65 31.80 -80.01
N GLU A 334 13.81 32.85 -79.95
CA GLU A 334 12.42 33.09 -80.47
C GLU A 334 11.29 32.30 -79.74
N PRO A 335 10.00 32.72 -79.80
CA PRO A 335 9.40 33.90 -80.47
C PRO A 335 8.72 34.92 -79.49
N ALA A 336 8.75 36.23 -79.80
CA ALA A 336 7.66 37.06 -80.39
C ALA A 336 6.51 37.46 -79.40
N LEU A 337 6.07 38.72 -79.25
CA LEU A 337 5.57 39.72 -80.22
C LEU A 337 4.27 39.28 -80.92
N SER A 338 3.20 40.09 -81.04
CA SER A 338 2.98 41.50 -80.61
C SER A 338 1.52 41.97 -80.76
N LEU A 339 1.14 42.99 -79.96
CA LEU A 339 0.24 44.13 -80.30
C LEU A 339 -1.25 43.91 -80.65
N VAL A 340 -2.02 45.00 -80.42
CA VAL A 340 -3.38 45.34 -80.91
C VAL A 340 -4.59 44.80 -80.11
N GLU A 341 -5.27 45.70 -79.39
CA GLU A 341 -6.71 45.59 -79.04
C GLU A 341 -7.56 45.76 -80.32
N PRO A 342 -8.73 45.10 -80.43
CA PRO A 342 -9.96 45.89 -80.18
C PRO A 342 -11.17 45.12 -79.62
N LEU A 343 -12.00 45.83 -78.83
CA LEU A 343 -13.44 45.56 -78.61
C LEU A 343 -14.24 45.88 -79.90
N PRO A 344 -15.50 45.41 -80.15
CA PRO A 344 -16.56 45.22 -79.14
C PRO A 344 -17.70 44.17 -79.40
N ALA A 345 -18.70 44.19 -78.49
CA ALA A 345 -20.17 44.08 -78.71
C ALA A 345 -20.94 42.73 -78.69
N ILE A 346 -21.62 42.46 -77.55
CA ILE A 346 -23.10 42.31 -77.33
C ILE A 346 -23.88 41.10 -77.95
N GLU A 347 -24.99 40.74 -77.27
CA GLU A 347 -26.02 39.68 -77.51
C GLU A 347 -25.68 38.27 -76.96
N THR A 348 -26.59 37.52 -76.30
CA THR A 348 -28.02 37.74 -75.95
C THR A 348 -28.39 37.14 -74.57
N VAL A 349 -29.62 37.39 -74.10
CA VAL A 349 -30.21 36.90 -72.82
C VAL A 349 -31.05 35.64 -73.03
N GLU A 350 -31.04 34.70 -72.07
CA GLU A 350 -32.23 33.91 -71.73
C GLU A 350 -32.24 33.54 -70.22
N THR A 351 -33.34 32.99 -69.68
CA THR A 351 -33.78 33.29 -68.30
C THR A 351 -34.00 32.10 -67.37
N VAL A 352 -33.57 32.28 -66.11
CA VAL A 352 -34.29 32.01 -64.83
C VAL A 352 -35.24 30.80 -64.73
N GLU A 353 -34.94 29.90 -63.78
CA GLU A 353 -35.95 29.36 -62.85
C GLU A 353 -35.30 29.07 -61.47
N THR A 354 -36.09 28.77 -60.43
CA THR A 354 -35.75 29.11 -59.02
C THR A 354 -36.21 28.09 -57.96
N VAL A 355 -35.48 28.01 -56.82
CA VAL A 355 -35.94 27.55 -55.47
C VAL A 355 -36.27 26.05 -55.36
N ASP A 356 -35.83 25.25 -54.38
CA ASP A 356 -35.00 25.42 -53.16
C ASP A 356 -34.17 24.10 -52.92
N THR A 357 -33.70 23.59 -51.77
CA THR A 357 -33.87 23.88 -50.31
C THR A 357 -32.69 23.35 -49.47
N ALA A 358 -32.51 23.95 -48.27
CA ALA A 358 -32.05 23.34 -47.00
C ALA A 358 -30.64 22.72 -46.80
N LYS A 359 -29.92 23.33 -45.84
CA LYS A 359 -29.09 22.73 -44.76
C LYS A 359 -28.03 21.67 -45.09
N ALA A 360 -26.76 22.09 -45.00
CA ALA A 360 -25.80 21.52 -44.05
C ALA A 360 -24.77 22.60 -43.64
N VAL A 361 -24.30 22.56 -42.39
CA VAL A 361 -23.11 23.32 -41.94
C VAL A 361 -22.13 22.29 -41.42
N GLU A 362 -20.93 22.27 -41.97
CA GLU A 362 -19.83 21.43 -41.49
C GLU A 362 -18.63 22.34 -41.23
N SER A 363 -18.56 22.85 -40.00
CA SER A 363 -17.54 23.76 -39.52
C SER A 363 -16.57 23.02 -38.61
N LEU A 364 -15.28 23.38 -38.70
CA LEU A 364 -14.14 22.85 -37.94
C LEU A 364 -14.53 22.37 -36.52
N VAL A 365 -14.36 21.07 -36.28
CA VAL A 365 -14.21 20.52 -34.91
C VAL A 365 -12.78 20.83 -34.45
N ILE A 366 -12.66 21.31 -33.21
CA ILE A 366 -11.38 21.47 -32.54
C ILE A 366 -10.94 20.08 -32.04
N VAL A 367 -9.74 19.65 -32.42
CA VAL A 367 -9.14 18.44 -31.84
C VAL A 367 -8.48 18.82 -30.52
N GLU A 368 -9.18 18.58 -29.42
CA GLU A 368 -8.54 18.37 -28.12
C GLU A 368 -8.20 16.89 -27.99
N THR A 369 -6.93 16.56 -27.78
CA THR A 369 -6.46 15.20 -27.54
C THR A 369 -6.59 14.87 -26.06
N VAL A 370 -7.61 14.09 -25.71
CA VAL A 370 -7.63 13.32 -24.46
C VAL A 370 -7.36 11.87 -24.83
N GLU A 371 -6.21 11.35 -24.40
CA GLU A 371 -5.80 9.97 -24.65
C GLU A 371 -6.46 9.04 -23.63
N THR A 372 -7.66 8.54 -23.95
CA THR A 372 -8.24 7.38 -23.26
C THR A 372 -7.59 6.11 -23.80
N ILE A 373 -6.73 5.47 -23.01
CA ILE A 373 -6.04 4.23 -23.40
C ILE A 373 -7.03 3.07 -23.54
N GLU A 374 -6.78 2.22 -24.52
CA GLU A 374 -7.66 1.14 -24.97
C GLU A 374 -7.54 -0.11 -24.07
N THR A 375 -8.66 -0.68 -23.64
CA THR A 375 -8.73 -2.08 -23.18
C THR A 375 -9.23 -2.95 -24.33
N VAL A 376 -8.33 -3.72 -24.97
CA VAL A 376 -8.62 -4.52 -26.17
C VAL A 376 -8.96 -5.98 -25.83
N GLU A 377 -9.87 -6.54 -26.62
CA GLU A 377 -10.47 -7.87 -26.49
C GLU A 377 -9.49 -9.04 -26.75
N ILE A 378 -9.62 -10.12 -25.97
CA ILE A 378 -9.42 -11.52 -26.39
C ILE A 378 -10.45 -12.33 -25.55
N LEU A 379 -11.45 -13.02 -26.10
CA LEU A 379 -11.35 -14.23 -26.93
C LEU A 379 -12.45 -14.33 -28.01
N GLU A 380 -12.09 -14.98 -29.12
CA GLU A 380 -12.97 -15.38 -30.22
C GLU A 380 -13.57 -16.79 -29.98
N THR A 381 -14.39 -17.29 -30.92
CA THR A 381 -15.05 -18.62 -31.01
C THR A 381 -16.39 -18.77 -30.24
N LEU A 382 -17.41 -19.47 -30.76
CA LEU A 382 -17.55 -20.17 -32.05
C LEU A 382 -19.02 -20.18 -32.53
N GLU A 383 -19.25 -19.95 -33.82
CA GLU A 383 -20.58 -20.04 -34.45
C GLU A 383 -20.95 -21.51 -34.76
N VAL A 384 -22.07 -22.00 -34.21
CA VAL A 384 -22.67 -23.31 -34.55
C VAL A 384 -24.17 -23.14 -34.76
N ALA A 385 -24.65 -23.52 -35.94
CA ALA A 385 -26.05 -23.33 -36.35
C ALA A 385 -26.90 -24.60 -36.20
N ASP A 386 -28.16 -24.40 -35.81
CA ASP A 386 -29.35 -25.26 -35.86
C ASP A 386 -29.18 -26.75 -36.25
N SER A 387 -29.45 -27.63 -35.28
CA SER A 387 -30.19 -28.88 -35.54
C SER A 387 -30.96 -29.33 -34.29
N ASP A 388 -32.28 -29.50 -34.40
CA ASP A 388 -33.14 -29.98 -33.30
C ASP A 388 -32.74 -31.38 -32.81
N ASP A 389 -32.43 -31.53 -31.51
CA ASP A 389 -32.73 -32.73 -30.70
C ASP A 389 -32.59 -32.40 -29.19
N GLU A 390 -33.29 -33.14 -28.32
CA GLU A 390 -33.44 -32.80 -26.90
C GLU A 390 -32.16 -33.01 -26.06
N PHE A 391 -31.54 -31.94 -25.58
CA PHE A 391 -30.58 -31.96 -24.46
C PHE A 391 -30.66 -30.68 -23.61
N GLU A 392 -31.02 -30.81 -22.33
CA GLU A 392 -30.84 -29.73 -21.35
C GLU A 392 -29.35 -29.62 -20.98
N VAL A 393 -28.67 -28.61 -21.52
CA VAL A 393 -27.37 -28.14 -21.01
C VAL A 393 -27.63 -26.81 -20.31
N VAL A 394 -27.43 -26.79 -18.99
CA VAL A 394 -27.51 -25.56 -18.20
C VAL A 394 -26.22 -24.79 -18.38
N GLU A 395 -26.27 -23.67 -19.10
CA GLU A 395 -25.22 -22.67 -19.07
C GLU A 395 -25.31 -21.87 -17.76
N SER A 396 -24.51 -22.28 -16.78
CA SER A 396 -24.19 -21.48 -15.60
C SER A 396 -22.72 -21.07 -15.65
N LEU A 397 -22.41 -20.08 -16.50
CA LEU A 397 -21.22 -19.24 -16.32
C LEU A 397 -21.48 -18.33 -15.11
N GLU A 398 -21.39 -18.92 -13.93
CA GLU A 398 -21.55 -18.23 -12.66
C GLU A 398 -20.25 -17.46 -12.38
N ILE A 399 -20.31 -16.12 -12.47
CA ILE A 399 -19.24 -15.26 -11.95
C ILE A 399 -19.36 -15.30 -10.43
N VAL A 400 -18.67 -16.27 -9.83
CA VAL A 400 -18.62 -16.45 -8.37
C VAL A 400 -17.58 -15.49 -7.80
N GLU A 401 -17.95 -14.21 -7.67
CA GLU A 401 -17.31 -13.34 -6.68
C GLU A 401 -17.84 -13.70 -5.28
N THR A 402 -17.39 -14.85 -4.75
CA THR A 402 -17.48 -15.10 -3.30
C THR A 402 -16.41 -14.27 -2.61
N ILE A 403 -16.80 -13.08 -2.16
CA ILE A 403 -16.12 -12.43 -1.03
C ILE A 403 -16.30 -13.34 0.18
N GLU A 404 -15.26 -14.11 0.54
CA GLU A 404 -15.28 -14.90 1.76
C GLU A 404 -15.24 -13.97 2.98
N VAL A 405 -16.37 -13.87 3.68
CA VAL A 405 -16.43 -13.21 4.99
C VAL A 405 -15.81 -14.13 6.02
N VAL A 406 -14.50 -13.99 6.23
CA VAL A 406 -13.74 -14.75 7.23
C VAL A 406 -14.09 -14.24 8.64
N GLU A 407 -15.11 -14.85 9.27
CA GLU A 407 -15.39 -14.67 10.70
C GLU A 407 -14.41 -15.51 11.56
N THR A 408 -13.24 -14.97 11.89
CA THR A 408 -12.30 -15.55 12.87
C THR A 408 -12.41 -14.89 14.24
N VAL A 409 -13.55 -15.08 14.92
CA VAL A 409 -13.70 -14.71 16.34
C VAL A 409 -13.05 -15.78 17.23
N GLU A 410 -11.72 -15.77 17.31
CA GLU A 410 -11.00 -16.54 18.33
C GLU A 410 -11.19 -15.90 19.72
N VAL A 411 -11.92 -16.59 20.60
CA VAL A 411 -12.05 -16.21 22.01
C VAL A 411 -10.80 -16.66 22.75
N VAL A 412 -9.76 -15.82 22.75
CA VAL A 412 -8.54 -16.03 23.55
C VAL A 412 -8.88 -15.92 25.04
N GLU A 413 -8.75 -17.01 25.78
CA GLU A 413 -8.82 -17.01 27.25
C GLU A 413 -7.59 -16.27 27.83
N THR A 414 -7.78 -15.05 28.32
CA THR A 414 -6.68 -14.26 28.90
C THR A 414 -6.25 -14.80 30.25
N VAL A 415 -5.15 -15.55 30.27
CA VAL A 415 -4.44 -15.91 31.52
C VAL A 415 -3.70 -14.68 32.06
N GLU A 416 -4.18 -14.13 33.17
CA GLU A 416 -3.50 -13.04 33.88
C GLU A 416 -2.17 -13.51 34.48
N ILE A 417 -1.04 -13.12 33.90
CA ILE A 417 0.27 -13.11 34.57
C ILE A 417 0.61 -11.68 34.94
N VAL A 418 0.36 -11.32 36.20
CA VAL A 418 0.68 -10.01 36.77
C VAL A 418 2.10 -10.04 37.36
N GLU A 419 3.11 -9.64 36.58
CA GLU A 419 4.42 -9.29 37.12
C GLU A 419 4.52 -7.77 37.40
N THR A 420 4.27 -7.39 38.65
CA THR A 420 4.49 -6.02 39.14
C THR A 420 5.98 -5.76 39.40
N LEU A 421 6.66 -5.10 38.47
CA LEU A 421 8.00 -4.54 38.69
C LEU A 421 7.92 -3.13 39.29
N GLU A 422 7.70 -3.03 40.61
CA GLU A 422 7.93 -1.76 41.33
C GLU A 422 9.44 -1.56 41.59
N LEU A 423 9.99 -0.50 41.00
CA LEU A 423 11.33 0.00 41.30
C LEU A 423 11.32 0.80 42.62
N VAL A 424 12.13 0.38 43.59
CA VAL A 424 12.44 1.15 44.81
C VAL A 424 13.95 1.10 45.06
N GLU A 425 14.52 2.23 45.49
CA GLU A 425 15.96 2.46 45.61
C GLU A 425 16.58 1.90 46.91
N ASP A 426 17.90 1.64 46.84
CA ASP A 426 18.85 1.34 47.93
C ASP A 426 18.74 2.32 49.14
N PRO A 427 19.22 2.00 50.38
CA PRO A 427 20.65 1.72 50.60
C PRO A 427 20.94 0.80 51.86
N PRO A 428 22.11 0.78 52.55
CA PRO A 428 22.80 -0.50 52.78
C PRO A 428 23.01 -0.88 54.27
N SER A 429 23.33 -2.16 54.54
CA SER A 429 23.94 -2.56 55.81
C SER A 429 24.81 -3.82 55.71
N GLU A 430 25.90 -3.79 56.46
CA GLU A 430 26.89 -4.85 56.67
C GLU A 430 26.27 -6.19 57.11
N ASN A 431 26.79 -7.32 56.62
CA ASN A 431 27.48 -8.35 57.43
C ASN A 431 28.06 -9.49 56.56
N GLU A 432 29.37 -9.69 56.65
CA GLU A 432 30.05 -10.98 56.42
C GLU A 432 29.66 -11.99 57.54
N PRO A 433 29.87 -13.34 57.44
CA PRO A 433 31.09 -13.93 56.83
C PRO A 433 31.01 -15.34 56.17
N LEU A 434 32.14 -15.68 55.51
CA LEU A 434 32.80 -17.01 55.45
C LEU A 434 32.17 -18.21 54.68
N ALA A 435 32.87 -18.57 53.60
CA ALA A 435 33.61 -19.85 53.41
C ALA A 435 33.11 -20.92 52.41
N GLU A 436 34.01 -21.20 51.47
CA GLU A 436 34.47 -22.52 50.97
C GLU A 436 33.50 -23.48 50.22
N GLU A 437 33.71 -23.50 48.90
CA GLU A 437 33.94 -24.70 48.06
C GLU A 437 33.20 -26.02 48.40
N ALA A 438 32.15 -26.30 47.64
CA ALA A 438 31.84 -27.65 47.17
C ALA A 438 31.23 -27.58 45.76
N ALA A 439 31.89 -28.19 44.77
CA ALA A 439 31.37 -28.28 43.41
C ALA A 439 30.79 -29.68 43.16
N GLU A 440 29.54 -29.79 42.70
CA GLU A 440 29.04 -31.06 42.16
C GLU A 440 27.99 -30.90 41.05
N ASN A 441 28.50 -30.89 39.82
CA ASN A 441 27.93 -31.59 38.64
C ASN A 441 26.47 -31.32 38.24
N GLY A 442 26.21 -30.13 37.67
CA GLY A 442 25.09 -29.87 36.74
C GLY A 442 25.47 -30.03 35.26
N ALA A 443 26.35 -30.98 34.91
CA ALA A 443 26.87 -31.12 33.54
C ALA A 443 25.80 -31.71 32.59
N THR A 444 25.51 -31.01 31.51
CA THR A 444 24.50 -31.43 30.52
C THR A 444 25.07 -32.44 29.53
N VAL A 445 24.19 -33.09 28.76
CA VAL A 445 24.58 -33.92 27.61
C VAL A 445 25.40 -33.11 26.58
N HIS A 446 25.12 -31.80 26.46
CA HIS A 446 25.79 -30.91 25.52
C HIS A 446 27.26 -30.67 25.90
N ASP A 447 27.58 -30.59 27.20
CA ASP A 447 28.94 -30.48 27.73
C ASP A 447 29.77 -31.74 27.43
N LEU A 448 29.13 -32.92 27.46
CA LEU A 448 29.77 -34.18 27.13
C LEU A 448 30.20 -34.22 25.65
N PHE A 449 29.33 -33.79 24.74
CA PHE A 449 29.63 -33.67 23.31
C PHE A 449 30.65 -32.57 22.99
N ALA A 450 30.65 -31.45 23.73
CA ALA A 450 31.70 -30.44 23.62
C ALA A 450 33.07 -31.01 24.04
N ARG A 451 33.11 -31.81 25.12
CA ARG A 451 34.37 -32.40 25.61
C ARG A 451 34.89 -33.55 24.77
N ILE A 452 34.04 -34.26 24.04
CA ILE A 452 34.47 -35.28 23.07
C ILE A 452 35.10 -34.60 21.84
N ARG A 453 34.47 -33.55 21.30
CA ARG A 453 35.03 -32.75 20.19
C ARG A 453 36.38 -32.12 20.53
N SER A 454 36.55 -31.61 21.76
CA SER A 454 37.82 -30.99 22.19
C SER A 454 38.99 -31.96 22.38
N GLN A 455 38.78 -33.28 22.27
CA GLN A 455 39.84 -34.29 22.46
C GLN A 455 40.37 -34.92 21.16
N GLY A 456 39.85 -34.55 19.98
CA GLY A 456 40.44 -34.94 18.69
C GLY A 456 40.51 -36.45 18.44
N LEU A 457 39.53 -37.21 18.95
CA LEU A 457 39.42 -38.67 18.81
C LEU A 457 38.41 -39.11 17.73
N ILE A 458 38.04 -38.18 16.86
CA ILE A 458 37.40 -38.43 15.57
C ILE A 458 38.33 -37.79 14.55
N GLU A 459 38.81 -38.56 13.57
CA GLU A 459 39.55 -38.02 12.43
C GLU A 459 38.54 -37.39 11.45
N ASP A 460 38.82 -36.19 10.95
CA ASP A 460 37.99 -35.53 9.94
C ASP A 460 37.90 -36.40 8.68
N GLN A 461 36.73 -37.01 8.46
CA GLN A 461 36.23 -37.18 7.10
C GLN A 461 35.37 -35.94 6.83
N PRO A 462 35.70 -35.10 5.84
CA PRO A 462 34.81 -34.03 5.44
C PRO A 462 33.55 -34.67 4.85
N GLU A 463 32.44 -34.59 5.57
CA GLU A 463 31.11 -34.89 5.03
C GLU A 463 30.68 -33.72 4.14
N ASP A 464 31.37 -33.59 2.98
CA ASP A 464 30.93 -32.81 1.82
C ASP A 464 29.68 -33.52 1.22
N GLN A 465 28.57 -33.43 1.96
CA GLN A 465 27.23 -33.74 1.49
C GLN A 465 26.52 -32.39 1.24
N PRO A 466 26.17 -32.05 -0.02
CA PRO A 466 25.71 -30.71 -0.37
C PRO A 466 24.21 -30.51 -0.08
N GLU A 467 23.74 -30.96 1.10
CA GLU A 467 22.31 -30.91 1.47
C GLU A 467 21.99 -29.68 2.35
N ASP A 468 22.88 -29.24 3.25
CA ASP A 468 22.67 -28.07 4.14
C ASP A 468 22.93 -26.70 3.45
N GLN A 469 23.40 -26.68 2.20
CA GLN A 469 23.84 -25.44 1.52
C GLN A 469 22.74 -24.39 1.25
N PRO A 470 21.46 -24.72 0.94
CA PRO A 470 20.44 -23.70 0.69
C PRO A 470 19.88 -23.10 1.99
N GLU A 471 19.79 -23.86 3.09
CA GLU A 471 19.32 -23.33 4.39
C GLU A 471 20.30 -22.28 4.92
N VAL A 472 21.61 -22.57 4.90
CA VAL A 472 22.66 -21.61 5.32
C VAL A 472 22.70 -20.36 4.44
N GLN A 473 22.28 -20.43 3.17
CA GLN A 473 22.16 -19.25 2.29
C GLN A 473 20.89 -18.43 2.59
N ARG A 474 19.78 -19.08 2.97
CA ARG A 474 18.56 -18.40 3.41
C ARG A 474 18.79 -17.66 4.72
N ASP A 475 19.38 -18.30 5.73
CA ASP A 475 19.73 -17.66 7.01
C ASP A 475 20.61 -16.41 6.80
N ALA A 476 21.66 -16.53 5.98
CA ALA A 476 22.55 -15.42 5.66
C ALA A 476 21.83 -14.28 4.90
N SER A 477 20.78 -14.59 4.14
CA SER A 477 19.94 -13.60 3.47
C SER A 477 19.03 -12.85 4.45
N MET A 478 18.46 -13.54 5.43
CA MET A 478 17.66 -12.91 6.51
C MET A 478 18.53 -11.97 7.38
N ASP A 479 19.74 -12.40 7.73
CA ASP A 479 20.72 -11.58 8.48
C ASP A 479 21.09 -10.29 7.71
N GLU A 480 21.23 -10.36 6.38
CA GLU A 480 21.55 -9.20 5.54
C GLU A 480 20.36 -8.25 5.35
N ARG A 481 19.14 -8.78 5.17
CA ARG A 481 17.89 -7.99 5.24
C ARG A 481 17.83 -7.22 6.55
N ASP A 482 18.04 -7.88 7.69
CA ASP A 482 18.00 -7.25 9.00
C ASP A 482 19.07 -6.17 9.16
N ARG A 483 20.28 -6.40 8.61
CA ARG A 483 21.35 -5.40 8.58
C ARG A 483 20.95 -4.14 7.78
N LEU A 484 20.15 -4.29 6.73
CA LEU A 484 19.70 -3.23 5.83
C LEU A 484 18.45 -2.48 6.34
N LEU A 485 17.46 -3.19 6.90
CA LEU A 485 16.20 -2.59 7.34
C LEU A 485 16.26 -1.96 8.74
N LEU A 486 17.05 -2.50 9.66
CA LEU A 486 17.20 -1.99 11.03
C LEU A 486 17.51 -0.47 11.16
N PRO A 487 18.23 0.22 10.24
CA PRO A 487 18.29 1.69 10.24
C PRO A 487 17.01 2.38 9.70
N VAL A 488 16.31 1.78 8.72
CA VAL A 488 15.11 2.34 8.09
C VAL A 488 13.89 2.24 9.02
N GLU A 489 13.65 1.08 9.63
CA GLU A 489 12.64 0.86 10.69
C GLU A 489 12.72 1.94 11.78
N LYS A 490 13.93 2.34 12.17
CA LYS A 490 14.19 3.35 13.21
C LYS A 490 13.92 4.77 12.75
N GLN A 491 13.98 5.04 11.45
CA GLN A 491 13.57 6.32 10.87
C GLN A 491 12.04 6.36 10.75
N LEU A 492 11.42 5.35 10.13
CA LEU A 492 9.96 5.16 10.05
C LEU A 492 9.30 5.23 11.44
N SER A 493 9.76 4.44 12.42
CA SER A 493 9.26 4.48 13.81
C SER A 493 9.28 5.88 14.41
N LYS A 494 10.32 6.67 14.10
CA LYS A 494 10.52 8.01 14.65
C LYS A 494 9.68 9.06 13.91
N ALA A 495 9.50 8.92 12.60
CA ALA A 495 8.62 9.74 11.78
C ALA A 495 7.15 9.49 12.18
N LEU A 496 6.71 8.22 12.25
CA LEU A 496 5.39 7.80 12.72
C LEU A 496 5.08 8.30 14.13
N ARG A 497 5.96 8.07 15.12
CA ARG A 497 5.79 8.57 16.50
C ARG A 497 5.70 10.10 16.55
N ARG A 498 6.33 10.82 15.61
CA ARG A 498 6.19 12.28 15.46
C ARG A 498 4.84 12.65 14.84
N LEU A 499 4.45 12.06 13.71
CA LEU A 499 3.17 12.31 13.03
C LEU A 499 1.98 12.10 13.96
N ALA A 500 1.96 10.98 14.68
CA ALA A 500 0.97 10.69 15.71
C ALA A 500 1.00 11.69 16.89
N SER A 501 2.17 12.22 17.25
CA SER A 501 2.28 13.25 18.29
C SER A 501 1.80 14.62 17.79
N ASP A 502 2.05 14.96 16.53
CA ASP A 502 1.61 16.22 15.91
C ASP A 502 0.08 16.21 15.70
N GLU A 503 -0.49 15.08 15.23
CA GLU A 503 -1.96 14.90 15.17
C GLU A 503 -2.61 14.89 16.56
N GLN A 504 -2.03 14.20 17.55
CA GLN A 504 -2.48 14.29 18.95
C GLN A 504 -2.51 15.74 19.42
N ASN A 505 -1.48 16.53 19.10
CA ASN A 505 -1.41 17.93 19.48
C ASN A 505 -2.53 18.75 18.83
N ASP A 506 -2.76 18.58 17.52
CA ASP A 506 -3.84 19.23 16.76
C ASP A 506 -5.22 18.92 17.37
N ALA A 507 -5.55 17.63 17.58
CA ALA A 507 -6.79 17.16 18.18
C ALA A 507 -7.00 17.73 19.60
N LEU A 508 -5.95 17.73 20.43
CA LEU A 508 -5.98 18.32 21.77
C LEU A 508 -6.12 19.85 21.74
N ASP A 509 -5.58 20.54 20.73
CA ASP A 509 -5.69 22.00 20.58
C ASP A 509 -7.11 22.39 20.14
N TYR A 510 -7.72 21.61 19.26
CA TYR A 510 -9.14 21.74 18.88
C TYR A 510 -10.06 21.62 20.11
N LEU A 511 -9.93 20.56 20.91
CA LEU A 511 -10.72 20.39 22.15
C LEU A 511 -10.52 21.51 23.17
N ARG A 512 -9.31 22.09 23.25
CA ARG A 512 -9.00 23.25 24.11
C ARG A 512 -9.61 24.57 23.62
N ARG A 513 -9.90 24.69 22.31
CA ARG A 513 -10.51 25.89 21.70
C ARG A 513 -12.04 25.89 21.84
N ILE A 514 -12.69 24.71 21.84
CA ILE A 514 -14.14 24.58 22.04
C ILE A 514 -14.51 24.65 23.53
N LYS A 515 -15.49 25.49 23.87
CA LYS A 515 -15.91 25.79 25.26
C LYS A 515 -17.39 25.57 25.57
N THR A 516 -18.25 25.41 24.55
CA THR A 516 -19.71 25.46 24.73
C THR A 516 -20.51 24.66 23.70
N SER A 517 -19.84 23.87 22.87
CA SER A 517 -20.45 23.07 21.80
C SER A 517 -19.95 21.63 21.89
N ARG A 518 -20.75 20.66 21.43
CA ARG A 518 -20.28 19.28 21.21
C ARG A 518 -19.10 19.33 20.21
N PRO A 519 -17.97 18.68 20.49
CA PRO A 519 -16.87 18.60 19.52
C PRO A 519 -17.31 17.77 18.31
N ASP A 520 -16.84 18.17 17.13
CA ASP A 520 -17.14 17.52 15.86
C ASP A 520 -15.96 16.61 15.49
N PHE A 521 -16.19 15.29 15.43
CA PHE A 521 -15.11 14.31 15.26
C PHE A 521 -14.32 14.52 13.96
N ALA A 522 -15.00 14.90 12.86
CA ALA A 522 -14.40 15.25 11.57
C ALA A 522 -13.70 16.63 11.56
N LYS A 523 -13.52 17.24 12.74
CA LYS A 523 -12.67 18.42 12.98
C LYS A 523 -11.71 18.22 14.18
N VAL A 524 -11.82 17.11 14.90
CA VAL A 524 -10.81 16.64 15.86
C VAL A 524 -9.71 15.91 15.09
N LEU A 525 -10.11 14.97 14.24
CA LEU A 525 -9.29 14.34 13.22
C LEU A 525 -9.71 14.91 11.85
N ASP A 526 -8.78 14.98 10.92
CA ASP A 526 -9.09 15.41 9.55
C ASP A 526 -9.86 14.31 8.78
N THR A 527 -10.24 14.56 7.52
CA THR A 527 -10.81 13.52 6.63
C THR A 527 -9.79 12.39 6.39
N PRO A 528 -10.20 11.10 6.28
CA PRO A 528 -9.27 9.96 6.16
C PRO A 528 -8.18 10.18 5.11
N GLU A 529 -8.57 10.50 3.87
CA GLU A 529 -7.69 10.83 2.74
C GLU A 529 -6.62 11.90 3.05
N ARG A 530 -6.97 12.91 3.86
CA ARG A 530 -6.04 13.98 4.25
C ARG A 530 -5.14 13.61 5.44
N VAL A 531 -5.49 12.55 6.19
CA VAL A 531 -4.58 11.93 7.16
C VAL A 531 -3.64 10.97 6.43
N LEU A 532 -4.16 10.12 5.54
CA LEU A 532 -3.39 9.22 4.69
C LEU A 532 -2.32 9.96 3.88
N THR A 533 -2.72 10.97 3.10
CA THR A 533 -1.78 11.81 2.34
C THR A 533 -0.76 12.50 3.26
N LYS A 534 -1.17 13.07 4.42
CA LYS A 534 -0.24 13.70 5.40
C LYS A 534 0.79 12.70 5.98
N PHE A 535 0.46 11.41 6.05
CA PHE A 535 1.40 10.37 6.50
C PHE A 535 2.28 9.91 5.33
N ALA A 536 1.73 9.66 4.13
CA ALA A 536 2.49 9.29 2.93
C ALA A 536 3.53 10.37 2.56
N ASP A 537 3.12 11.63 2.42
CA ASP A 537 3.96 12.83 2.18
C ASP A 537 5.19 12.90 3.12
N ALA A 538 5.04 12.39 4.34
CA ALA A 538 6.01 12.51 5.43
C ALA A 538 6.80 11.21 5.70
N LEU A 539 6.50 10.13 4.98
CA LEU A 539 7.15 8.81 5.12
C LEU A 539 7.78 8.35 3.80
N ILE A 540 7.40 8.92 2.64
CA ILE A 540 7.90 8.49 1.32
C ILE A 540 9.43 8.50 1.21
N ASP A 541 10.12 9.51 1.76
CA ASP A 541 11.59 9.59 1.81
C ASP A 541 12.23 8.43 2.60
N ASP A 542 11.56 7.95 3.68
CA ASP A 542 12.03 6.83 4.51
C ASP A 542 11.61 5.48 3.93
N PHE A 543 10.43 5.38 3.32
CA PHE A 543 9.96 4.17 2.62
C PHE A 543 10.80 3.87 1.37
N THR A 544 11.16 4.91 0.60
CA THR A 544 12.05 4.78 -0.57
C THR A 544 13.45 4.27 -0.18
N GLN A 545 13.90 4.48 1.06
CA GLN A 545 15.13 3.85 1.56
C GLN A 545 14.99 2.33 1.76
N ALA A 546 13.81 1.83 2.15
CA ALA A 546 13.54 0.38 2.19
C ALA A 546 13.47 -0.22 0.78
N VAL A 547 12.82 0.47 -0.17
CA VAL A 547 12.80 0.07 -1.60
C VAL A 547 14.22 -0.01 -2.17
N ALA A 548 15.04 1.02 -1.96
CA ALA A 548 16.43 1.01 -2.42
C ALA A 548 17.25 -0.14 -1.79
N ALA A 549 17.01 -0.46 -0.51
CA ALA A 549 17.67 -1.57 0.17
C ALA A 549 17.26 -2.94 -0.39
N GLY A 550 15.97 -3.15 -0.68
CA GLY A 550 15.46 -4.37 -1.32
C GLY A 550 16.02 -4.56 -2.73
N SER A 551 16.13 -3.47 -3.51
CA SER A 551 16.76 -3.53 -4.83
C SER A 551 18.27 -3.79 -4.77
N GLU A 552 19.00 -3.24 -3.80
CA GLU A 552 20.44 -3.52 -3.61
C GLU A 552 20.66 -4.98 -3.15
N PHE A 553 19.81 -5.49 -2.26
CA PHE A 553 19.79 -6.89 -1.83
C PHE A 553 19.52 -7.83 -3.01
N TRP A 554 18.44 -7.61 -3.76
CA TRP A 554 18.08 -8.46 -4.90
C TRP A 554 19.17 -8.48 -5.98
N ALA A 555 19.79 -7.34 -6.31
CA ALA A 555 20.90 -7.27 -7.26
C ALA A 555 22.15 -8.04 -6.76
N THR A 556 22.39 -8.01 -5.45
CA THR A 556 23.49 -8.76 -4.81
C THR A 556 23.26 -10.27 -4.84
N VAL A 557 22.03 -10.71 -4.57
CA VAL A 557 21.64 -12.12 -4.44
C VAL A 557 21.41 -12.78 -5.80
N SER A 558 20.80 -12.08 -6.76
CA SER A 558 20.60 -12.57 -8.14
C SER A 558 21.85 -12.49 -9.03
N GLY A 559 22.83 -11.67 -8.66
CA GLY A 559 24.01 -11.37 -9.48
C GLY A 559 23.71 -10.57 -10.75
N VAL A 560 22.50 -10.05 -10.91
CA VAL A 560 22.08 -9.18 -12.02
C VAL A 560 22.30 -7.72 -11.65
N SER A 561 22.87 -6.92 -12.56
CA SER A 561 23.04 -5.48 -12.33
C SER A 561 21.68 -4.78 -12.25
N ALA A 562 21.49 -3.88 -11.29
CA ALA A 562 20.29 -3.05 -11.13
C ALA A 562 20.15 -1.94 -12.22
N ASP A 563 20.59 -2.23 -13.45
CA ASP A 563 20.55 -1.33 -14.62
C ASP A 563 19.14 -1.25 -15.24
N SER A 564 18.11 -1.08 -14.41
CA SER A 564 16.75 -0.74 -14.85
C SER A 564 15.88 -0.17 -13.72
N LEU A 565 16.42 0.78 -12.93
CA LEU A 565 15.59 1.65 -12.08
C LEU A 565 14.69 2.55 -12.96
N PHE A 566 13.53 2.02 -13.35
CA PHE A 566 12.41 2.83 -13.81
C PHE A 566 11.88 3.61 -12.59
N SER A 567 11.81 4.93 -12.70
CA SER A 567 11.25 5.79 -11.65
C SER A 567 9.73 5.73 -11.69
N GLU A 568 9.19 4.59 -11.28
CA GLU A 568 7.75 4.38 -11.05
C GLU A 568 7.42 4.87 -9.64
N ASP A 569 7.74 6.15 -9.38
CA ASP A 569 7.55 6.83 -8.09
C ASP A 569 6.09 6.72 -7.64
N ASP A 570 5.16 6.75 -8.60
CA ASP A 570 3.71 6.53 -8.42
C ASP A 570 3.40 5.15 -7.77
N GLN A 571 4.08 4.06 -8.18
CA GLN A 571 3.89 2.73 -7.57
C GLN A 571 4.49 2.64 -6.16
N ILE A 572 5.57 3.39 -5.90
CA ILE A 572 6.17 3.46 -4.56
C ILE A 572 5.23 4.23 -3.61
N GLU A 573 4.59 5.31 -4.07
CA GLU A 573 3.55 6.00 -3.31
C GLU A 573 2.32 5.11 -3.11
N GLU A 574 1.81 4.45 -4.16
CA GLU A 574 0.64 3.56 -4.07
C GLU A 574 0.85 2.41 -3.07
N CYS A 575 2.02 1.75 -3.11
CA CYS A 575 2.39 0.71 -2.17
C CYS A 575 2.44 1.22 -0.71
N LEU A 576 3.06 2.38 -0.47
CA LEU A 576 3.08 3.04 0.84
C LEU A 576 1.67 3.41 1.33
N ARG A 577 0.82 3.94 0.44
CA ARG A 577 -0.56 4.36 0.77
C ARG A 577 -1.43 3.16 1.14
N SER A 578 -1.39 2.08 0.37
CA SER A 578 -2.16 0.86 0.64
C SER A 578 -1.84 0.29 2.04
N ASN A 579 -0.55 0.16 2.38
CA ASN A 579 -0.11 -0.32 3.70
C ASN A 579 -0.50 0.65 4.85
N LEU A 580 -0.53 1.97 4.59
CA LEU A 580 -0.95 2.96 5.59
C LEU A 580 -2.48 2.98 5.80
N GLU A 581 -3.27 2.73 4.77
CA GLU A 581 -4.72 2.96 4.79
C GLU A 581 -5.45 2.04 5.78
N GLN A 582 -5.25 0.72 5.68
CA GLN A 582 -5.87 -0.29 6.57
C GLN A 582 -5.58 -0.01 8.06
N PHE A 583 -4.33 0.37 8.36
CA PHE A 583 -3.88 0.71 9.70
C PHE A 583 -4.50 2.03 10.21
N LEU A 584 -4.47 3.09 9.39
CA LEU A 584 -5.05 4.39 9.73
C LEU A 584 -6.57 4.33 9.89
N GLU A 585 -7.28 3.52 9.11
CA GLU A 585 -8.71 3.26 9.30
C GLU A 585 -8.98 2.58 10.65
N THR A 586 -8.23 1.52 10.96
CA THR A 586 -8.34 0.79 12.25
C THR A 586 -8.14 1.74 13.45
N HIS A 587 -7.13 2.60 13.39
CA HIS A 587 -6.89 3.61 14.43
C HIS A 587 -7.97 4.70 14.47
N ARG A 588 -8.50 5.14 13.32
CA ARG A 588 -9.62 6.07 13.24
C ARG A 588 -10.88 5.48 13.87
N ALA A 589 -11.22 4.22 13.59
CA ALA A 589 -12.38 3.54 14.14
C ALA A 589 -12.30 3.42 15.67
N HIS A 590 -11.11 3.10 16.21
CA HIS A 590 -10.89 3.07 17.66
C HIS A 590 -11.00 4.48 18.30
N LEU A 591 -10.50 5.53 17.65
CA LEU A 591 -10.69 6.91 18.11
C LEU A 591 -12.15 7.37 18.02
N GLU A 592 -12.89 6.99 16.97
CA GLU A 592 -14.31 7.32 16.84
C GLU A 592 -15.14 6.64 17.92
N ARG A 593 -14.90 5.35 18.20
CA ARG A 593 -15.55 4.62 19.29
C ARG A 593 -15.33 5.31 20.64
N ASN A 594 -14.09 5.69 20.96
CA ASN A 594 -13.78 6.45 22.17
C ASN A 594 -14.53 7.79 22.26
N PHE A 595 -14.75 8.45 21.12
CA PHE A 595 -15.55 9.69 21.03
C PHE A 595 -17.05 9.45 21.20
N ARG A 596 -17.58 8.39 20.59
CA ARG A 596 -18.99 7.97 20.66
C ARG A 596 -19.37 7.58 22.10
N ASP A 597 -18.58 6.70 22.71
CA ASP A 597 -18.71 6.31 24.12
C ASP A 597 -18.61 7.53 25.05
N GLY A 598 -17.75 8.50 24.71
CA GLY A 598 -17.59 9.76 25.45
C GLY A 598 -18.76 10.75 25.28
N ASP A 599 -19.48 10.70 24.16
CA ASP A 599 -20.72 11.45 23.95
C ASP A 599 -21.91 10.84 24.70
N GLU A 600 -22.04 9.52 24.69
CA GLU A 600 -23.10 8.80 25.43
C GLU A 600 -22.93 8.96 26.95
N GLN A 601 -21.68 8.97 27.43
CA GLN A 601 -21.34 9.21 28.84
C GLN A 601 -21.35 10.70 29.23
N GLY A 602 -21.56 11.61 28.26
CA GLY A 602 -21.68 13.05 28.51
C GLY A 602 -20.39 13.75 28.96
N LEU A 603 -19.22 13.18 28.63
CA LEU A 603 -17.93 13.59 29.17
C LEU A 603 -17.53 15.04 28.81
N GLU A 604 -16.81 15.69 29.71
CA GLU A 604 -16.19 16.99 29.46
C GLU A 604 -15.02 16.91 28.47
N ASN A 605 -14.69 18.02 27.81
CA ASN A 605 -13.52 18.12 26.91
C ASN A 605 -12.18 17.82 27.64
N SER A 606 -12.13 17.98 28.96
CA SER A 606 -11.03 17.61 29.85
C SER A 606 -10.80 16.10 29.91
N GLU A 607 -11.87 15.33 30.05
CA GLU A 607 -11.88 13.86 30.15
C GLU A 607 -11.66 13.21 28.79
N ARG A 608 -12.29 13.75 27.73
CA ARG A 608 -12.06 13.34 26.33
C ARG A 608 -10.59 13.54 25.93
N ALA A 609 -10.00 14.66 26.35
CA ALA A 609 -8.58 14.91 26.14
C ALA A 609 -7.68 13.89 26.86
N GLU A 610 -8.10 13.30 27.99
CA GLU A 610 -7.33 12.21 28.61
C GLU A 610 -7.55 10.86 27.91
N ARG A 611 -8.76 10.56 27.38
CA ARG A 611 -8.94 9.36 26.52
C ARG A 611 -8.07 9.42 25.27
N ILE A 612 -8.02 10.56 24.58
CA ILE A 612 -7.08 10.78 23.46
C ILE A 612 -5.62 10.62 23.92
N ARG A 613 -5.26 11.02 25.15
CA ARG A 613 -3.92 10.78 25.70
C ARG A 613 -3.64 9.32 26.04
N ALA A 614 -4.64 8.50 26.30
CA ALA A 614 -4.49 7.05 26.40
C ALA A 614 -4.28 6.44 25.00
N THR A 615 -5.24 6.58 24.08
CA THR A 615 -5.17 5.93 22.75
C THR A 615 -3.86 6.25 22.00
N TYR A 616 -3.42 7.51 21.98
CA TYR A 616 -2.15 7.91 21.34
C TYR A 616 -0.90 7.59 22.19
N ARG A 617 -1.02 7.22 23.47
CA ARG A 617 0.08 6.65 24.26
C ARG A 617 0.26 5.18 23.88
N ASP A 618 -0.85 4.44 23.91
CA ASP A 618 -0.91 3.01 23.60
C ASP A 618 -0.37 2.74 22.19
N TRP A 619 -0.81 3.55 21.20
CA TRP A 619 -0.32 3.54 19.81
C TRP A 619 1.20 3.74 19.68
N ARG A 620 1.80 4.62 20.49
CA ARG A 620 3.25 4.89 20.50
C ARG A 620 4.08 3.85 21.26
N SER A 621 3.46 3.04 22.12
CA SER A 621 4.14 1.93 22.82
C SER A 621 4.26 0.67 21.96
N GLY A 622 3.18 0.25 21.30
CA GLY A 622 3.14 -0.92 20.42
C GLY A 622 3.11 -0.54 18.94
N SER A 623 1.90 -0.36 18.40
CA SER A 623 1.61 -0.52 16.97
C SER A 623 2.29 0.43 15.99
N LEU A 624 2.78 1.60 16.42
CA LEU A 624 3.64 2.43 15.56
C LEU A 624 5.04 1.85 15.31
N ASN A 625 5.43 0.81 16.05
CA ASN A 625 6.67 0.07 15.82
C ASN A 625 6.42 -1.18 14.98
N GLU A 626 5.26 -1.83 15.17
CA GLU A 626 4.76 -2.91 14.31
C GLU A 626 4.62 -2.38 12.87
N LEU A 627 3.84 -1.31 12.64
CA LEU A 627 3.74 -0.65 11.33
C LEU A 627 5.10 -0.20 10.77
N ALA A 628 6.03 0.22 11.61
CA ALA A 628 7.36 0.63 11.14
C ALA A 628 8.22 -0.54 10.64
N GLY A 629 7.96 -1.76 11.13
CA GLY A 629 8.49 -3.00 10.58
C GLY A 629 7.72 -3.40 9.32
N ASP A 630 6.38 -3.40 9.36
CA ASP A 630 5.53 -3.78 8.22
C ASP A 630 5.81 -2.93 6.97
N LEU A 631 5.92 -1.60 7.13
CA LEU A 631 6.32 -0.66 6.08
C LEU A 631 7.78 -0.86 5.61
N ALA A 632 8.67 -1.32 6.49
CA ALA A 632 10.05 -1.64 6.11
C ALA A 632 10.10 -2.93 5.27
N THR A 633 9.36 -3.98 5.66
CA THR A 633 9.18 -5.21 4.87
C THR A 633 8.51 -4.92 3.52
N ALA A 634 7.41 -4.17 3.51
CA ALA A 634 6.67 -3.84 2.28
C ALA A 634 7.52 -3.03 1.30
N GLY A 635 8.25 -2.02 1.80
CA GLY A 635 9.20 -1.27 0.99
C GLY A 635 10.32 -2.16 0.45
N PHE A 636 10.89 -3.05 1.28
CA PHE A 636 11.93 -3.99 0.85
C PHE A 636 11.44 -4.91 -0.28
N ALA A 637 10.28 -5.55 -0.11
CA ALA A 637 9.75 -6.49 -1.10
C ALA A 637 9.29 -5.80 -2.40
N GLN A 638 8.76 -4.56 -2.33
CA GLN A 638 8.54 -3.74 -3.54
C GLN A 638 9.89 -3.37 -4.21
N GLY A 639 10.96 -3.19 -3.44
CA GLY A 639 12.33 -3.05 -3.94
C GLY A 639 12.88 -4.30 -4.62
N GLU A 640 12.62 -5.49 -4.07
CA GLU A 640 12.92 -6.79 -4.67
C GLU A 640 12.14 -6.95 -6.00
N ARG A 641 10.83 -6.64 -6.01
CA ARG A 641 9.94 -6.69 -7.18
C ARG A 641 10.41 -5.79 -8.33
N LEU A 642 10.73 -4.53 -8.04
CA LEU A 642 11.23 -3.58 -9.04
C LEU A 642 12.60 -3.99 -9.60
N ALA A 643 13.45 -4.64 -8.80
CA ALA A 643 14.76 -5.15 -9.23
C ALA A 643 14.70 -6.53 -9.94
N ALA A 644 13.69 -7.35 -9.64
CA ALA A 644 13.41 -8.61 -10.31
C ALA A 644 12.85 -8.37 -11.73
N GLY A 645 11.86 -7.48 -11.84
CA GLY A 645 11.20 -7.13 -13.10
C GLY A 645 10.28 -8.23 -13.66
N PRO A 646 9.40 -7.89 -14.61
CA PRO A 646 8.32 -8.78 -15.05
C PRO A 646 8.80 -10.13 -15.59
N GLY A 647 8.21 -11.21 -15.09
CA GLY A 647 8.46 -12.58 -15.56
C GLY A 647 9.68 -13.28 -14.94
N THR A 648 10.53 -12.57 -14.19
CA THR A 648 11.63 -13.17 -13.41
C THR A 648 11.09 -14.18 -12.40
N GLN A 649 11.71 -15.36 -12.29
CA GLN A 649 11.24 -16.43 -11.41
C GLN A 649 11.77 -16.26 -9.98
N TRP A 650 10.87 -16.24 -9.01
CA TRP A 650 11.17 -16.03 -7.59
C TRP A 650 10.40 -16.98 -6.67
N CYS A 651 10.84 -17.10 -5.42
CA CYS A 651 10.21 -17.94 -4.40
C CYS A 651 10.09 -17.19 -3.06
N TRP A 652 9.05 -17.53 -2.31
CA TRP A 652 8.82 -16.99 -0.97
C TRP A 652 9.76 -17.65 0.04
N ALA A 653 10.56 -16.86 0.75
CA ALA A 653 11.46 -17.34 1.79
C ALA A 653 10.92 -16.96 3.17
N VAL A 654 10.53 -17.98 3.94
CA VAL A 654 9.96 -17.81 5.29
C VAL A 654 11.06 -17.45 6.29
N ASP A 655 10.84 -16.41 7.08
CA ASP A 655 11.67 -16.09 8.24
C ASP A 655 11.11 -16.76 9.50
N HIS A 656 11.75 -17.84 9.94
CA HIS A 656 11.39 -18.55 11.17
C HIS A 656 11.97 -17.90 12.46
N GLY A 657 12.68 -16.76 12.34
CA GLY A 657 13.25 -16.00 13.45
C GLY A 657 12.32 -14.99 14.13
N GLY A 658 11.03 -14.98 13.76
CA GLY A 658 10.02 -14.02 14.26
C GLY A 658 8.76 -14.68 14.82
N LEU A 659 7.60 -14.05 14.57
CA LEU A 659 6.31 -14.71 14.71
C LEU A 659 6.16 -15.77 13.58
N PRO A 660 5.51 -16.92 13.83
CA PRO A 660 5.27 -17.91 12.78
C PRO A 660 4.36 -17.32 11.70
N CYS A 661 4.78 -17.41 10.45
CA CYS A 661 4.11 -16.84 9.29
C CYS A 661 3.43 -17.96 8.50
N ALA A 662 2.20 -18.33 8.88
CA ALA A 662 1.47 -19.43 8.25
C ALA A 662 1.24 -19.18 6.75
N ASP A 663 0.83 -17.96 6.40
CA ASP A 663 0.62 -17.51 5.02
C ASP A 663 1.93 -17.59 4.20
N GLY A 664 3.06 -17.32 4.86
CA GLY A 664 4.39 -17.48 4.26
C GLY A 664 4.82 -18.93 4.09
N GLU A 665 4.47 -19.81 5.04
CA GLU A 665 4.70 -21.25 4.89
C GLU A 665 3.90 -21.82 3.72
N ASP A 666 2.62 -21.46 3.58
CA ASP A 666 1.79 -21.85 2.43
C ASP A 666 2.29 -21.23 1.11
N ASN A 667 2.70 -19.96 1.10
CA ASN A 667 3.30 -19.32 -0.09
C ASN A 667 4.63 -19.96 -0.51
N ALA A 668 5.40 -20.52 0.42
CA ALA A 668 6.64 -21.24 0.14
C ALA A 668 6.40 -22.66 -0.44
N LEU A 669 5.20 -23.24 -0.31
CA LEU A 669 4.88 -24.57 -0.84
C LEU A 669 4.74 -24.61 -2.38
N GLU A 670 4.30 -23.51 -3.01
CA GLU A 670 4.21 -23.41 -4.47
C GLU A 670 5.61 -23.31 -5.12
N GLY A 671 6.59 -22.82 -4.36
CA GLY A 671 7.97 -22.73 -4.78
C GLY A 671 8.22 -21.55 -5.71
N ALA A 672 8.28 -21.80 -7.02
CA ALA A 672 8.76 -20.83 -8.01
C ALA A 672 7.64 -20.27 -8.88
N ILE A 673 7.34 -18.97 -8.73
CA ILE A 673 6.36 -18.24 -9.56
C ILE A 673 7.00 -17.07 -10.29
N ALA A 674 6.26 -16.41 -11.19
CA ALA A 674 6.75 -15.21 -11.87
C ALA A 674 6.55 -13.94 -11.04
N CYS A 675 7.52 -13.02 -11.11
CA CYS A 675 7.45 -11.70 -10.50
C CYS A 675 6.26 -10.91 -11.05
N GLY A 676 5.26 -10.70 -10.19
CA GLY A 676 4.00 -10.02 -10.49
C GLY A 676 2.75 -10.92 -10.41
N ASP A 677 2.91 -12.24 -10.48
CA ASP A 677 1.83 -13.20 -10.22
C ASP A 677 1.60 -13.34 -8.70
N PRO A 678 0.37 -13.62 -8.23
CA PRO A 678 0.09 -13.87 -6.82
C PRO A 678 0.54 -15.27 -6.38
N PHE A 679 0.99 -15.38 -5.12
CA PHE A 679 1.21 -16.64 -4.40
C PHE A 679 -0.14 -17.25 -3.92
N PRO A 680 -0.19 -18.51 -3.43
CA PRO A 680 -1.42 -19.20 -3.02
C PRO A 680 -2.39 -18.46 -2.08
N THR A 681 -1.89 -17.58 -1.21
CA THR A 681 -2.70 -16.73 -0.30
C THR A 681 -3.34 -15.52 -1.00
N GLY A 682 -2.92 -15.19 -2.22
CA GLY A 682 -3.27 -13.97 -2.96
C GLY A 682 -2.19 -12.89 -2.90
N ASP A 683 -1.23 -12.99 -1.99
CA ASP A 683 -0.14 -12.01 -1.86
C ASP A 683 0.78 -11.98 -3.07
N ILE A 684 1.22 -10.79 -3.49
CA ILE A 684 2.24 -10.60 -4.54
C ILE A 684 3.64 -10.44 -3.91
N THR A 685 3.70 -9.88 -2.71
CA THR A 685 4.94 -9.52 -1.98
C THR A 685 4.70 -9.54 -0.47
N PRO A 686 5.69 -9.91 0.37
CA PRO A 686 5.65 -9.64 1.81
C PRO A 686 5.40 -8.15 2.13
N PRO A 687 4.79 -7.80 3.27
CA PRO A 687 4.25 -8.69 4.32
C PRO A 687 2.86 -9.25 3.97
N ALA A 688 2.66 -10.57 4.16
CA ALA A 688 1.35 -11.21 4.06
C ALA A 688 0.38 -10.83 5.20
N HIS A 689 0.94 -10.55 6.38
CA HIS A 689 0.20 -10.16 7.58
C HIS A 689 1.04 -9.21 8.45
N PRO A 690 0.44 -8.45 9.38
CA PRO A 690 1.18 -7.63 10.33
C PRO A 690 2.21 -8.45 11.13
N GLY A 691 3.45 -7.97 11.21
CA GLY A 691 4.59 -8.65 11.80
C GLY A 691 5.27 -9.70 10.90
N CYS A 692 4.85 -9.86 9.63
CA CYS A 692 5.53 -10.72 8.67
C CYS A 692 6.92 -10.14 8.28
N ARG A 693 7.93 -11.03 8.24
CA ARG A 693 9.34 -10.66 7.94
C ARG A 693 9.90 -11.35 6.69
N CYS A 694 9.09 -12.14 5.98
CA CYS A 694 9.52 -12.94 4.84
C CYS A 694 10.15 -12.08 3.73
N ILE A 695 10.97 -12.69 2.87
CA ILE A 695 11.62 -12.05 1.71
C ILE A 695 11.40 -12.87 0.45
N LEU A 696 11.71 -12.28 -0.70
CA LEU A 696 11.64 -12.96 -1.99
C LEU A 696 13.04 -13.28 -2.50
N LEU A 697 13.28 -14.54 -2.84
CA LEU A 697 14.58 -14.99 -3.36
C LEU A 697 14.46 -15.39 -4.84
N PRO A 698 15.50 -15.17 -5.67
CA PRO A 698 15.57 -15.75 -7.01
C PRO A 698 15.42 -17.27 -6.97
N ALA A 699 14.54 -17.84 -7.80
CA ALA A 699 14.15 -19.26 -7.76
C ALA A 699 15.23 -20.26 -8.27
N HIS A 700 16.51 -19.88 -8.23
CA HIS A 700 17.66 -20.68 -8.63
C HIS A 700 18.68 -20.88 -7.49
N LEU A 701 18.26 -20.55 -6.25
CA LEU A 701 18.99 -20.66 -4.99
C LEU A 701 18.35 -21.72 -4.08
#